data_AF-A0A6P3Y1K0-F1
#
_entry.id   AF-A0A6P3Y1K0-F1
#
_cell.length_a   1.000
_cell.length_b   1.000
_cell.length_c   1.000
_cell.angle_alpha   90.00
_cell.angle_beta   90.00
_cell.angle_gamma   90.00
#
_symmetry.space_group_name_H-M   'P 1'
#
loop_
_entity.id
_entity.type
_entity.pdbx_description
1 polymer ?
#
loop_
_entity_poly.entity_id
_entity_poly.type
_entity_poly.pdbx_seq_one_letter_code
_entity_poly.pdbx_strand_id
1 'polypeptide(L)'
;MDEIEYKLKSQDPALISHAISKLVQTTIEKAKIEEDIAKIPEFQALISKCRNDDSIVSTTACQALIILVEARLYASKSAIATFLSVCSPKNYDSVTVAVSELLMLGSKAYDEPNEYTLQAPNQHPFITILNHEKHSWRTVLIQMKRIMHHNNKELIKWRMKLLQPVFLYILCNPSADLDDSFKRQAWQLVIESNDASDLQVEILLWLCTNQTHSCIDTNCRVLELAEISLLKKDIKCCTALVPLITSLTVNCLEHGHQPTPNFSMIFDIMEQCCDDSIGDIMIILTAEIILICPATYLLKVFDICRVIMDKMPCNVALLHALAAALLKWLAYPSLLCRELLPAAKELINKILQRKETTGRRVSTSNELLLTFGHSNSHIRIYTELVRSLHSLEEDDFESWLENFSLAPVDLRYMCKLVLCGIFLLSDECHIVRKSCGILVQLVREINAFASHMLSLLLHKLTKSRDSAMCKCLLLALPEFVAFKENQRIVIYTLNSLVNSDTSLRYFAVQLYAIALEKEPRCQRFASDALIDLAKETGHDWHSDVACARAIKHVCGSRPELCTDFVPLLSQILNRCHDQNGGTASALALDSISLLCESAVIGVCSTWKLLAPKMRKEKRTIILESLCRLFADVPSFPFKSDDDYESLFVDVVPLLWSYVVSGDMRVAESALRALKSYSFARIPLNALPLDFRMNVTLPRVYYEKAASKDVNPEDMLQYVPGACWIQMLKNVNRSILPVAGDLLISYIEEELGTYKSQIYNWSQGEPCNFKYLPERSVIRAVGEHLRRSDPTDPNEQRVILECMRIFAHKYTKLLPNVKWDFLSKTMQISETAKEYGLFIVSRHSYISLSAKLLVENCMSKYRSAIFKPASDAGLLLVNEKHLAFYANLHEICRALPPNDLKHFLEISLDYVVDKMSLNDEKAAASFDRIMSSYATVLNSDATHLGNRTLLYTILKNVFQNVDLTSTRFHKYFTAVMELSADEVERMTSPSLWWWEGTPEKLRNAIAVRVELASKRFTETPLTWLNEPIDVVASNSTGMRRYLLEGVQRVLAELRYTTDKYCVDWIVEFMSRIDMLMLESPDEKDQIAFYCDTLFISVICLSGMDCLLPRKELLSASQDCRIRLFPQALFVLVNKQIWKSITRLIMNWLNHMRTSSVPDVYRPAFQSALILLRHEKDYMLQWTSYLSVKTCIPT
;
A
#
# COMPACT_ATOMS: atom_id res chain seq x y z
N MET A 1 63.84 -34.02 -43.22
CA MET A 1 62.48 -34.35 -42.75
C MET A 1 62.43 -35.78 -42.24
N ASP A 2 62.89 -36.77 -43.02
CA ASP A 2 62.85 -38.20 -42.64
C ASP A 2 63.59 -38.57 -41.33
N GLU A 3 64.77 -37.99 -41.07
CA GLU A 3 65.53 -38.22 -39.83
C GLU A 3 64.80 -37.67 -38.58
N ILE A 4 64.10 -36.54 -38.74
CA ILE A 4 63.34 -35.88 -37.67
C ILE A 4 62.08 -36.71 -37.37
N GLU A 5 61.39 -37.17 -38.42
CA GLU A 5 60.17 -37.96 -38.27
C GLU A 5 60.43 -39.38 -37.73
N TYR A 6 61.58 -39.98 -38.07
CA TYR A 6 62.05 -41.23 -37.45
C TYR A 6 62.32 -41.07 -35.95
N LYS A 7 63.05 -40.01 -35.56
CA LYS A 7 63.37 -39.72 -34.15
C LYS A 7 62.11 -39.36 -33.34
N LEU A 8 61.13 -38.67 -33.93
CA LEU A 8 59.85 -38.34 -33.30
C LEU A 8 58.91 -39.55 -33.12
N LYS A 9 59.15 -40.67 -33.82
CA LYS A 9 58.43 -41.95 -33.62
C LYS A 9 59.10 -42.85 -32.58
N SER A 10 60.31 -42.50 -32.12
CA SER A 10 60.97 -43.20 -31.02
C SER A 10 60.31 -42.83 -29.69
N GLN A 11 60.16 -43.77 -28.75
CA GLN A 11 59.71 -43.45 -27.38
C GLN A 11 60.83 -42.89 -26.48
N ASP A 12 62.00 -42.57 -27.05
CA ASP A 12 63.15 -42.06 -26.30
C ASP A 12 63.09 -40.52 -26.17
N PRO A 13 62.91 -39.97 -24.95
CA PRO A 13 62.84 -38.52 -24.73
C PRO A 13 64.06 -37.75 -25.24
N ALA A 14 65.26 -38.36 -25.22
CA ALA A 14 66.49 -37.70 -25.64
C ALA A 14 66.54 -37.52 -27.17
N LEU A 15 66.11 -38.53 -27.92
CA LEU A 15 66.04 -38.48 -29.38
C LEU A 15 64.94 -37.52 -29.86
N ILE A 16 63.79 -37.49 -29.17
CA ILE A 16 62.70 -36.53 -29.40
C ILE A 16 63.18 -35.09 -29.15
N SER A 17 63.85 -34.84 -28.02
CA SER A 17 64.40 -33.53 -27.67
C SER A 17 65.44 -33.04 -28.69
N HIS A 18 66.34 -33.91 -29.12
CA HIS A 18 67.32 -33.58 -30.15
C HIS A 18 66.68 -33.24 -31.51
N ALA A 19 65.65 -33.98 -31.92
CA ALA A 19 64.91 -33.73 -33.15
C ALA A 19 64.16 -32.38 -33.12
N ILE A 20 63.54 -32.05 -31.98
CA ILE A 20 62.83 -30.78 -31.79
C ILE A 20 63.81 -29.61 -31.65
N SER A 21 64.95 -29.79 -30.96
CA SER A 21 66.00 -28.76 -30.87
C SER A 21 66.57 -28.40 -32.24
N LYS A 22 66.74 -29.39 -33.13
CA LYS A 22 67.19 -29.16 -34.52
C LYS A 22 66.15 -28.35 -35.31
N LEU A 23 64.85 -28.59 -35.08
CA LEU A 23 63.75 -27.79 -35.66
C LEU A 23 63.72 -26.35 -35.13
N VAL A 24 64.01 -26.13 -33.84
CA VAL A 24 64.09 -24.79 -33.22
C VAL A 24 65.28 -24.00 -33.75
N GLN A 25 66.46 -24.63 -33.85
CA GLN A 25 67.65 -23.97 -34.39
C GLN A 25 67.45 -23.54 -35.84
N THR A 26 66.87 -24.40 -36.69
CA THR A 26 66.57 -24.03 -38.08
C THR A 26 65.51 -22.95 -38.20
N THR A 27 64.53 -22.88 -37.28
CA THR A 27 63.57 -21.76 -37.23
C THR A 27 64.23 -20.46 -36.81
N ILE A 28 65.12 -20.47 -35.80
CA ILE A 28 65.85 -19.27 -35.35
C ILE A 28 66.77 -18.74 -36.46
N GLU A 29 67.44 -19.62 -37.21
CA GLU A 29 68.32 -19.21 -38.32
C GLU A 29 67.52 -18.60 -39.49
N LYS A 30 66.38 -19.20 -39.85
CA LYS A 30 65.51 -18.70 -40.92
C LYS A 30 64.72 -17.44 -40.55
N ALA A 31 64.37 -17.28 -39.26
CA ALA A 31 63.73 -16.08 -38.73
C ALA A 31 64.62 -14.83 -38.78
N LYS A 32 65.93 -14.97 -39.04
CA LYS A 32 66.82 -13.82 -39.31
C LYS A 32 66.69 -13.28 -40.74
N ILE A 33 66.07 -14.04 -41.65
CA ILE A 33 65.94 -13.72 -43.09
C ILE A 33 64.50 -13.34 -43.43
N GLU A 34 63.52 -13.95 -42.76
CA GLU A 34 62.09 -13.71 -43.00
C GLU A 34 61.44 -13.03 -41.78
N GLU A 35 60.86 -11.83 -41.98
CA GLU A 35 60.29 -11.01 -40.90
C GLU A 35 59.06 -11.64 -40.23
N ASP A 36 58.32 -12.51 -40.93
CA ASP A 36 57.12 -13.18 -40.43
C ASP A 36 57.36 -14.67 -40.20
N ILE A 37 57.57 -15.02 -38.93
CA ILE A 37 57.85 -16.40 -38.48
C ILE A 37 56.71 -17.37 -38.81
N ALA A 38 55.47 -16.88 -38.97
CA ALA A 38 54.32 -17.72 -39.30
C ALA A 38 54.41 -18.34 -40.71
N LYS A 39 55.24 -17.79 -41.60
CA LYS A 39 55.46 -18.29 -42.97
C LYS A 39 56.52 -19.38 -43.05
N ILE A 40 57.30 -19.58 -42.00
CA ILE A 40 58.37 -20.58 -41.96
C ILE A 40 57.74 -21.99 -41.85
N PRO A 41 57.99 -22.91 -42.81
CA PRO A 41 57.37 -24.23 -42.81
C PRO A 41 57.81 -25.10 -41.62
N GLU A 42 59.03 -24.90 -41.12
CA GLU A 42 59.51 -25.56 -39.89
C GLU A 42 58.77 -25.08 -38.63
N PHE A 43 58.33 -23.81 -38.60
CA PHE A 43 57.51 -23.28 -37.51
C PHE A 43 56.10 -23.85 -37.54
N GLN A 44 55.48 -23.97 -38.72
CA GLN A 44 54.20 -24.65 -38.90
C GLN A 44 54.29 -26.15 -38.55
N ALA A 45 55.40 -26.79 -38.88
CA ALA A 45 55.68 -28.17 -38.47
C ALA A 45 55.76 -28.27 -36.93
N LEU A 46 56.43 -27.35 -36.25
CA LEU A 46 56.49 -27.31 -34.78
C LEU A 46 55.11 -27.16 -34.14
N ILE A 47 54.27 -26.25 -34.67
CA ILE A 47 52.88 -26.07 -34.22
C ILE A 47 52.07 -27.37 -34.41
N SER A 48 52.24 -28.05 -35.56
CA SER A 48 51.57 -29.33 -35.81
C SER A 48 52.00 -30.43 -34.82
N LYS A 49 53.26 -30.42 -34.37
CA LYS A 49 53.78 -31.39 -33.39
C LYS A 49 53.33 -31.10 -31.96
N CYS A 50 52.88 -29.88 -31.65
CA CYS A 50 52.23 -29.58 -30.38
C CYS A 50 50.85 -30.28 -30.24
N ARG A 51 50.20 -30.61 -31.38
CA ARG A 51 48.94 -31.38 -31.46
C ARG A 51 49.15 -32.91 -31.44
N ASN A 52 50.38 -33.41 -31.30
CA ASN A 52 50.66 -34.84 -31.39
C ASN A 52 50.05 -35.61 -30.21
N ASP A 53 49.59 -36.84 -30.46
CA ASP A 53 48.98 -37.73 -29.46
C ASP A 53 50.01 -38.20 -28.40
N ASP A 54 51.31 -38.17 -28.71
CA ASP A 54 52.38 -38.50 -27.77
C ASP A 54 52.69 -37.32 -26.83
N SER A 55 52.45 -37.53 -25.53
CA SER A 55 52.67 -36.53 -24.48
C SER A 55 54.11 -36.01 -24.43
N ILE A 56 55.11 -36.84 -24.74
CA ILE A 56 56.54 -36.47 -24.69
C ILE A 56 56.85 -35.53 -25.84
N VAL A 57 56.37 -35.87 -27.05
CA VAL A 57 56.53 -35.03 -28.24
C VAL A 57 55.78 -33.71 -28.08
N SER A 58 54.54 -33.73 -27.58
CA SER A 58 53.75 -32.53 -27.34
C SER A 58 54.40 -31.61 -26.30
N THR A 59 54.85 -32.14 -25.16
CA THR A 59 55.51 -31.35 -24.10
C THR A 59 56.79 -30.70 -24.60
N THR A 60 57.64 -31.48 -25.29
CA THR A 60 58.92 -30.99 -25.81
C THR A 60 58.71 -29.96 -26.93
N ALA A 61 57.68 -30.13 -27.76
CA ALA A 61 57.31 -29.16 -28.79
C ALA A 61 56.73 -27.86 -28.20
N CYS A 62 55.94 -27.95 -27.11
CA CYS A 62 55.45 -26.78 -26.39
C CYS A 62 56.59 -25.99 -25.73
N GLN A 63 57.57 -26.67 -25.12
CA GLN A 63 58.78 -26.03 -24.58
C GLN A 63 59.62 -25.33 -25.65
N ALA A 64 59.77 -25.96 -26.82
CA ALA A 64 60.44 -25.38 -27.97
C ALA A 64 59.82 -24.04 -28.43
N LEU A 65 58.49 -23.92 -28.41
CA LEU A 65 57.79 -22.67 -28.72
C LEU A 65 58.03 -21.58 -27.65
N ILE A 66 58.16 -21.93 -26.37
CA ILE A 66 58.47 -20.98 -25.30
C ILE A 66 59.88 -20.39 -25.50
N ILE A 67 60.86 -21.22 -25.87
CA ILE A 67 62.23 -20.77 -26.17
C ILE A 67 62.25 -19.73 -27.31
N LEU A 68 61.38 -19.87 -28.32
CA LEU A 68 61.24 -18.87 -29.40
C LEU A 68 60.67 -17.53 -28.90
N VAL A 69 59.83 -17.54 -27.87
CA VAL A 69 59.32 -16.33 -27.21
C VAL A 69 60.40 -15.69 -26.32
N GLU A 70 61.17 -16.48 -25.59
CA GLU A 70 62.31 -16.01 -24.79
C GLU A 70 63.39 -15.36 -25.67
N ALA A 71 63.62 -15.91 -26.87
CA ALA A 71 64.49 -15.34 -27.88
C ALA A 71 63.97 -14.04 -28.53
N ARG A 72 62.79 -13.54 -28.12
CA ARG A 72 62.07 -12.36 -28.66
C ARG A 72 61.70 -12.44 -30.14
N LEU A 73 61.70 -13.65 -30.71
CA LEU A 73 61.34 -13.89 -32.09
C LEU A 73 59.82 -13.98 -32.26
N TYR A 74 59.11 -14.47 -31.25
CA TYR A 74 57.65 -14.64 -31.28
C TYR A 74 56.97 -13.92 -30.12
N ALA A 75 55.86 -13.21 -30.37
CA ALA A 75 55.17 -12.45 -29.34
C ALA A 75 54.40 -13.37 -28.37
N SER A 76 54.40 -13.03 -27.07
CA SER A 76 53.72 -13.83 -26.04
C SER A 76 52.21 -13.95 -26.26
N LYS A 77 51.54 -12.87 -26.70
CA LYS A 77 50.10 -12.88 -27.02
C LYS A 77 49.76 -13.82 -28.18
N SER A 78 50.53 -13.77 -29.27
CA SER A 78 50.33 -14.67 -30.41
C SER A 78 50.61 -16.13 -30.03
N ALA A 79 51.64 -16.37 -29.20
CA ALA A 79 51.95 -17.70 -28.69
C ALA A 79 50.82 -18.29 -27.84
N ILE A 80 50.24 -17.51 -26.92
CA ILE A 80 49.09 -17.94 -26.14
C ILE A 80 47.91 -18.27 -27.06
N ALA A 81 47.61 -17.44 -28.07
CA ALA A 81 46.54 -17.72 -29.02
C ALA A 81 46.78 -19.02 -29.82
N THR A 82 48.03 -19.27 -30.26
CA THR A 82 48.41 -20.51 -30.94
C THR A 82 48.25 -21.72 -30.03
N PHE A 83 48.69 -21.64 -28.77
CA PHE A 83 48.52 -22.72 -27.80
C PHE A 83 47.05 -23.03 -27.51
N LEU A 84 46.20 -22.00 -27.37
CA LEU A 84 44.76 -22.19 -27.20
C LEU A 84 44.12 -22.86 -28.42
N SER A 85 44.56 -22.52 -29.64
CA SER A 85 44.07 -23.16 -30.89
C SER A 85 44.54 -24.62 -31.07
N VAL A 86 45.57 -25.02 -30.33
CA VAL A 86 46.22 -26.35 -30.39
C VAL A 86 45.78 -27.24 -29.24
N CYS A 87 45.07 -26.69 -28.25
CA CYS A 87 44.55 -27.40 -27.10
C CYS A 87 43.52 -28.47 -27.53
N SER A 88 43.70 -29.68 -27.00
CA SER A 88 42.88 -30.87 -27.24
C SER A 88 42.78 -31.70 -25.95
N PRO A 89 41.82 -32.63 -25.84
CA PRO A 89 41.63 -33.47 -24.65
C PRO A 89 42.84 -34.31 -24.26
N LYS A 90 43.82 -34.50 -25.15
CA LYS A 90 45.01 -35.34 -24.91
C LYS A 90 46.29 -34.57 -24.63
N ASN A 91 46.34 -33.26 -24.93
CA ASN A 91 47.53 -32.41 -24.78
C ASN A 91 47.27 -31.19 -23.88
N TYR A 92 46.14 -31.12 -23.16
CA TYR A 92 45.84 -29.99 -22.29
C TYR A 92 46.89 -29.80 -21.19
N ASP A 93 47.54 -30.87 -20.72
CA ASP A 93 48.57 -30.78 -19.67
C ASP A 93 49.79 -29.97 -20.14
N SER A 94 50.39 -30.37 -21.27
CA SER A 94 51.54 -29.68 -21.85
C SER A 94 51.22 -28.24 -22.24
N VAL A 95 50.03 -28.03 -22.80
CA VAL A 95 49.55 -26.69 -23.19
C VAL A 95 49.32 -25.80 -21.96
N THR A 96 48.73 -26.31 -20.87
CA THR A 96 48.47 -25.53 -19.65
C THR A 96 49.77 -25.08 -18.99
N VAL A 97 50.78 -25.96 -18.92
CA VAL A 97 52.11 -25.61 -18.39
C VAL A 97 52.76 -24.54 -19.27
N ALA A 98 52.73 -24.70 -20.58
CA ALA A 98 53.31 -23.74 -21.51
C ALA A 98 52.65 -22.36 -21.44
N VAL A 99 51.31 -22.32 -21.36
CA VAL A 99 50.54 -21.09 -21.16
C VAL A 99 50.91 -20.42 -19.83
N SER A 100 51.05 -21.19 -18.74
CA SER A 100 51.50 -20.65 -17.45
C SER A 100 52.88 -20.00 -17.54
N GLU A 101 53.83 -20.62 -18.21
CA GLU A 101 55.19 -20.09 -18.37
C GLU A 101 55.21 -18.83 -19.24
N LEU A 102 54.38 -18.77 -20.28
CA LEU A 102 54.21 -17.56 -21.10
C LEU A 102 53.56 -16.41 -20.33
N LEU A 103 52.58 -16.68 -19.46
CA LEU A 103 51.99 -15.65 -18.59
C LEU A 103 53.03 -15.08 -17.61
N MET A 104 53.88 -15.95 -17.06
CA MET A 104 54.99 -15.57 -16.19
C MET A 104 56.07 -14.77 -16.93
N LEU A 105 56.41 -15.12 -18.17
CA LEU A 105 57.35 -14.39 -19.01
C LEU A 105 56.77 -13.04 -19.47
N GLY A 106 55.49 -12.99 -19.82
CA GLY A 106 54.78 -11.77 -20.22
C GLY A 106 54.76 -10.72 -19.12
N SER A 107 54.67 -11.13 -17.86
CA SER A 107 54.73 -10.22 -16.70
C SER A 107 56.09 -9.53 -16.49
N LYS A 108 57.17 -10.05 -17.11
CA LYS A 108 58.53 -9.47 -17.04
C LYS A 108 58.82 -8.48 -18.18
N ALA A 109 58.00 -8.46 -19.22
CA ALA A 109 58.27 -7.76 -20.48
C ALA A 109 57.52 -6.44 -20.64
N TYR A 110 56.48 -6.19 -19.83
CA TYR A 110 55.61 -5.02 -19.93
C TYR A 110 55.48 -4.32 -18.57
N ASP A 111 55.61 -2.99 -18.54
CA ASP A 111 55.34 -2.16 -17.35
C ASP A 111 53.84 -2.14 -16.97
N GLU A 112 52.95 -2.44 -17.92
CA GLU A 112 51.50 -2.63 -17.69
C GLU A 112 51.07 -4.04 -18.14
N PRO A 113 50.53 -4.89 -17.24
CA PRO A 113 50.02 -6.20 -17.60
C PRO A 113 48.71 -6.10 -18.38
N ASN A 114 48.48 -7.04 -19.30
CA ASN A 114 47.19 -7.16 -19.98
C ASN A 114 46.07 -7.44 -18.98
N GLU A 115 45.00 -6.65 -19.04
CA GLU A 115 43.81 -6.89 -18.24
C GLU A 115 42.99 -8.03 -18.84
N TYR A 116 43.17 -9.22 -18.27
CA TYR A 116 42.34 -10.39 -18.59
C TYR A 116 40.98 -10.28 -17.91
N THR A 117 39.94 -10.75 -18.58
CA THR A 117 38.56 -10.79 -18.08
C THR A 117 37.97 -12.20 -18.19
N LEU A 118 36.70 -12.37 -17.82
CA LEU A 118 35.98 -13.64 -17.98
C LEU A 118 35.46 -13.86 -19.41
N GLN A 119 35.33 -12.79 -20.20
CA GLN A 119 34.70 -12.80 -21.53
C GLN A 119 35.68 -12.49 -22.67
N ALA A 120 35.37 -13.01 -23.87
CA ALA A 120 36.09 -12.65 -25.09
C ALA A 120 35.85 -11.16 -25.45
N PRO A 121 36.84 -10.46 -26.04
CA PRO A 121 38.10 -10.96 -26.60
C PRO A 121 39.26 -11.13 -25.59
N ASN A 122 39.15 -10.60 -24.37
CA ASN A 122 40.24 -10.62 -23.37
C ASN A 122 40.13 -11.76 -22.33
N GLN A 123 39.50 -12.87 -22.70
CA GLN A 123 39.28 -13.99 -21.78
C GLN A 123 40.61 -14.58 -21.28
N HIS A 124 40.70 -14.84 -19.97
CA HIS A 124 41.91 -15.45 -19.41
C HIS A 124 42.16 -16.85 -20.00
N PRO A 125 43.40 -17.18 -20.43
CA PRO A 125 43.71 -18.46 -21.09
C PRO A 125 43.32 -19.72 -20.30
N PHE A 126 43.52 -19.72 -18.97
CA PHE A 126 43.07 -20.83 -18.10
C PHE A 126 41.55 -21.04 -18.14
N ILE A 127 40.74 -19.99 -18.27
CA ILE A 127 39.28 -20.11 -18.38
C ILE A 127 38.93 -20.76 -19.72
N THR A 128 39.61 -20.34 -20.80
CA THR A 128 39.43 -20.95 -22.11
C THR A 128 39.80 -22.43 -22.11
N ILE A 129 40.87 -22.83 -21.43
CA ILE A 129 41.25 -24.25 -21.28
C ILE A 129 40.19 -25.04 -20.48
N LEU A 130 39.70 -24.48 -19.36
CA LEU A 130 38.64 -25.10 -18.55
C LEU A 130 37.32 -25.27 -19.31
N ASN A 131 36.98 -24.32 -20.18
CA ASN A 131 35.80 -24.40 -21.05
C ASN A 131 35.94 -25.48 -22.13
N HIS A 132 37.16 -25.71 -22.66
CA HIS A 132 37.40 -26.75 -23.67
C HIS A 132 37.46 -28.15 -23.06
N GLU A 133 38.13 -28.33 -21.92
CA GLU A 133 38.29 -29.62 -21.25
C GLU A 133 38.13 -29.48 -19.73
N LYS A 134 36.99 -29.93 -19.20
CA LYS A 134 36.65 -29.77 -17.76
C LYS A 134 37.62 -30.54 -16.85
N HIS A 135 38.20 -31.64 -17.30
CA HIS A 135 39.14 -32.44 -16.50
C HIS A 135 40.52 -31.79 -16.31
N SER A 136 40.82 -30.71 -17.05
CA SER A 136 42.08 -29.95 -16.94
C SER A 136 42.26 -29.19 -15.62
N TRP A 137 41.23 -29.15 -14.76
CA TRP A 137 41.22 -28.40 -13.51
C TRP A 137 42.38 -28.72 -12.58
N ARG A 138 42.84 -29.99 -12.52
CA ARG A 138 43.97 -30.40 -11.67
C ARG A 138 45.26 -29.69 -12.09
N THR A 139 45.51 -29.66 -13.39
CA THR A 139 46.70 -29.06 -13.98
C THR A 139 46.65 -27.53 -13.88
N VAL A 140 45.47 -26.94 -14.11
CA VAL A 140 45.23 -25.50 -13.88
C VAL A 140 45.50 -25.14 -12.42
N LEU A 141 44.97 -25.91 -11.46
CA LEU A 141 45.20 -25.67 -10.03
C LEU A 141 46.69 -25.77 -9.66
N ILE A 142 47.42 -26.75 -10.19
CA ILE A 142 48.87 -26.88 -9.95
C ILE A 142 49.61 -25.65 -10.48
N GLN A 143 49.25 -25.16 -11.68
CA GLN A 143 49.87 -23.95 -12.22
C GLN A 143 49.47 -22.69 -11.43
N MET A 144 48.23 -22.57 -10.96
CA MET A 144 47.81 -21.50 -10.05
C MET A 144 48.63 -21.51 -8.76
N LYS A 145 48.85 -22.69 -8.16
CA LYS A 145 49.73 -22.86 -6.99
C LYS A 145 51.15 -22.41 -7.32
N ARG A 146 51.69 -22.79 -8.49
CA ARG A 146 53.04 -22.40 -8.94
C ARG A 146 53.17 -20.88 -9.08
N ILE A 147 52.19 -20.21 -9.68
CA ILE A 147 52.17 -18.74 -9.84
C ILE A 147 52.10 -18.05 -8.46
N MET A 148 51.23 -18.53 -7.57
CA MET A 148 51.03 -17.95 -6.25
C MET A 148 52.28 -18.06 -5.35
N HIS A 149 53.00 -19.18 -5.39
CA HIS A 149 54.19 -19.43 -4.55
C HIS A 149 55.51 -18.97 -5.20
N HIS A 150 55.48 -18.29 -6.34
CA HIS A 150 56.69 -17.89 -7.03
C HIS A 150 57.36 -16.66 -6.38
N ASN A 151 58.66 -16.75 -6.09
CA ASN A 151 59.41 -15.76 -5.30
C ASN A 151 59.82 -14.47 -6.05
N ASN A 152 59.20 -14.14 -7.19
CA ASN A 152 59.63 -12.98 -7.99
C ASN A 152 58.90 -11.69 -7.55
N LYS A 153 59.65 -10.62 -7.24
CA LYS A 153 59.11 -9.36 -6.67
C LYS A 153 58.08 -8.67 -7.56
N GLU A 154 58.27 -8.66 -8.88
CA GLU A 154 57.32 -8.07 -9.82
C GLU A 154 56.05 -8.92 -9.94
N LEU A 155 56.21 -10.24 -9.90
CA LEU A 155 55.08 -11.15 -9.98
C LEU A 155 54.21 -11.09 -8.73
N ILE A 156 54.79 -10.88 -7.55
CA ILE A 156 54.05 -10.73 -6.29
C ILE A 156 53.05 -9.56 -6.37
N LYS A 157 53.40 -8.47 -7.06
CA LYS A 157 52.51 -7.32 -7.26
C LYS A 157 51.33 -7.64 -8.18
N TRP A 158 51.54 -8.47 -9.20
CA TRP A 158 50.56 -8.67 -10.28
C TRP A 158 49.84 -10.02 -10.26
N ARG A 159 50.33 -11.01 -9.50
CA ARG A 159 49.75 -12.38 -9.44
C ARG A 159 48.27 -12.38 -9.10
N MET A 160 47.84 -11.49 -8.19
CA MET A 160 46.44 -11.37 -7.78
C MET A 160 45.58 -10.79 -8.92
N LYS A 161 46.05 -9.72 -9.58
CA LYS A 161 45.35 -9.12 -10.72
C LYS A 161 45.28 -10.08 -11.92
N LEU A 162 46.33 -10.88 -12.13
CA LEU A 162 46.40 -11.89 -13.19
C LEU A 162 45.41 -13.04 -12.96
N LEU A 163 45.38 -13.60 -11.74
CA LEU A 163 44.57 -14.76 -11.41
C LEU A 163 43.14 -14.42 -10.97
N GLN A 164 42.83 -13.16 -10.66
CA GLN A 164 41.50 -12.71 -10.24
C GLN A 164 40.37 -13.25 -11.13
N PRO A 165 40.39 -13.11 -12.48
CA PRO A 165 39.34 -13.65 -13.34
C PRO A 165 39.18 -15.16 -13.22
N VAL A 166 40.28 -15.88 -12.99
CA VAL A 166 40.30 -17.34 -12.84
C VAL A 166 39.67 -17.75 -11.50
N PHE A 167 40.00 -17.05 -10.41
CA PHE A 167 39.38 -17.29 -9.10
C PHE A 167 37.87 -17.00 -9.13
N LEU A 168 37.45 -15.88 -9.74
CA LEU A 168 36.03 -15.56 -9.90
C LEU A 168 35.31 -16.61 -10.77
N TYR A 169 35.95 -17.12 -11.82
CA TYR A 169 35.39 -18.19 -12.64
C TYR A 169 35.22 -19.51 -11.87
N ILE A 170 36.15 -19.87 -11.00
CA ILE A 170 36.08 -21.13 -10.25
C ILE A 170 35.06 -21.04 -9.11
N LEU A 171 35.08 -19.94 -8.36
CA LEU A 171 34.37 -19.80 -7.09
C LEU A 171 32.97 -19.19 -7.26
N CYS A 172 32.79 -18.25 -8.17
CA CYS A 172 31.50 -17.56 -8.38
C CYS A 172 30.69 -18.17 -9.53
N ASN A 173 31.13 -19.29 -10.12
CA ASN A 173 30.36 -19.98 -11.15
C ASN A 173 29.12 -20.64 -10.54
N PRO A 174 27.92 -20.22 -10.97
CA PRO A 174 26.68 -20.73 -10.41
C PRO A 174 26.29 -22.14 -10.90
N SER A 175 26.95 -22.67 -11.93
CA SER A 175 26.70 -24.04 -12.39
C SER A 175 27.35 -25.07 -11.45
N ALA A 176 26.69 -26.20 -11.25
CA ALA A 176 27.18 -27.33 -10.46
C ALA A 176 28.22 -28.19 -11.21
N ASP A 177 28.76 -27.67 -12.32
CA ASP A 177 29.58 -28.44 -13.28
C ASP A 177 31.02 -28.65 -12.81
N LEU A 178 31.48 -27.87 -11.82
CA LEU A 178 32.83 -27.93 -11.28
C LEU A 178 32.87 -28.74 -9.97
N ASP A 179 33.93 -29.54 -9.81
CA ASP A 179 34.18 -30.38 -8.63
C ASP A 179 34.35 -29.52 -7.36
N ASP A 180 33.65 -29.84 -6.28
CA ASP A 180 33.72 -29.11 -5.00
C ASP A 180 35.13 -29.12 -4.40
N SER A 181 35.92 -30.16 -4.72
CA SER A 181 37.33 -30.25 -4.32
C SER A 181 38.22 -29.21 -5.01
N PHE A 182 37.89 -28.84 -6.24
CA PHE A 182 38.58 -27.80 -6.98
C PHE A 182 38.26 -26.41 -6.40
N LYS A 183 36.98 -26.14 -6.13
CA LYS A 183 36.53 -24.90 -5.47
C LYS A 183 37.19 -24.72 -4.10
N ARG A 184 37.22 -25.77 -3.27
CA ARG A 184 37.86 -25.71 -1.94
C ARG A 184 39.34 -25.39 -2.01
N GLN A 185 40.09 -26.09 -2.87
CA GLN A 185 41.53 -25.83 -2.97
C GLN A 185 41.85 -24.47 -3.58
N ALA A 186 41.04 -23.99 -4.53
CA ALA A 186 41.20 -22.64 -5.07
C ALA A 186 40.93 -21.58 -4.00
N TRP A 187 39.90 -21.76 -3.17
CA TRP A 187 39.59 -20.83 -2.07
C TRP A 187 40.66 -20.82 -0.98
N GLN A 188 41.22 -21.97 -0.60
CA GLN A 188 42.33 -22.05 0.36
C GLN A 188 43.53 -21.21 -0.08
N LEU A 189 43.88 -21.21 -1.37
CA LEU A 189 44.97 -20.38 -1.91
C LEU A 189 44.71 -18.87 -1.77
N VAL A 190 43.44 -18.46 -1.81
CA VAL A 190 43.05 -17.05 -1.65
C VAL A 190 43.06 -16.65 -0.18
N ILE A 191 42.60 -17.50 0.74
CA ILE A 191 42.56 -17.15 2.17
C ILE A 191 43.95 -17.18 2.83
N GLU A 192 44.81 -18.11 2.41
CA GLU A 192 46.20 -18.20 2.91
C GLU A 192 47.05 -16.99 2.48
N SER A 193 46.69 -16.32 1.37
CA SER A 193 47.37 -15.14 0.88
C SER A 193 47.03 -13.88 1.69
N ASN A 194 48.05 -13.14 2.13
CA ASN A 194 47.86 -11.87 2.84
C ASN A 194 47.50 -10.68 1.92
N ASP A 195 47.83 -10.76 0.61
CA ASP A 195 47.59 -9.68 -0.35
C ASP A 195 46.20 -9.78 -1.02
N ALA A 196 45.30 -10.60 -0.47
CA ALA A 196 44.07 -11.04 -1.14
C ALA A 196 42.77 -10.54 -0.50
N SER A 197 42.81 -9.62 0.46
CA SER A 197 41.62 -9.12 1.18
C SER A 197 40.52 -8.63 0.24
N ASP A 198 40.89 -7.86 -0.79
CA ASP A 198 39.94 -7.29 -1.75
C ASP A 198 39.28 -8.40 -2.57
N LEU A 199 40.06 -9.39 -3.00
CA LEU A 199 39.55 -10.54 -3.74
C LEU A 199 38.65 -11.43 -2.87
N GLN A 200 39.00 -11.62 -1.59
CA GLN A 200 38.18 -12.37 -0.63
C GLN A 200 36.80 -11.71 -0.48
N VAL A 201 36.76 -10.40 -0.26
CA VAL A 201 35.51 -9.64 -0.15
C VAL A 201 34.74 -9.69 -1.47
N GLU A 202 35.39 -9.46 -2.61
CA GLU A 202 34.75 -9.53 -3.92
C GLU A 202 34.10 -10.89 -4.18
N ILE A 203 34.80 -12.00 -3.91
CA ILE A 203 34.25 -13.35 -4.07
C ILE A 203 33.01 -13.52 -3.19
N LEU A 204 33.09 -13.18 -1.90
CA LEU A 204 31.96 -13.33 -0.97
C LEU A 204 30.73 -12.52 -1.39
N LEU A 205 30.91 -11.35 -1.99
CA LEU A 205 29.81 -10.52 -2.49
C LEU A 205 29.04 -11.21 -3.62
N TRP A 206 29.71 -11.98 -4.47
CA TRP A 206 29.12 -12.60 -5.66
C TRP A 206 28.66 -14.06 -5.47
N LEU A 207 28.90 -14.67 -4.31
CA LEU A 207 28.42 -16.02 -3.99
C LEU A 207 26.89 -16.09 -3.89
N CYS A 208 26.29 -17.07 -4.56
CA CYS A 208 24.84 -17.23 -4.69
C CYS A 208 24.26 -18.14 -3.59
N THR A 209 23.04 -17.84 -3.12
CA THR A 209 22.37 -18.61 -2.06
C THR A 209 20.97 -19.10 -2.45
N ASN A 210 20.59 -18.99 -3.72
CA ASN A 210 19.25 -19.32 -4.20
C ASN A 210 18.96 -20.82 -4.37
N GLN A 211 20.00 -21.63 -4.56
CA GLN A 211 19.90 -23.08 -4.69
C GLN A 211 20.51 -23.72 -3.45
N THR A 212 20.07 -24.93 -3.13
CA THR A 212 20.55 -25.67 -1.95
C THR A 212 22.06 -25.91 -2.00
N HIS A 213 22.60 -26.38 -3.13
CA HIS A 213 24.05 -26.60 -3.31
C HIS A 213 24.86 -25.31 -3.19
N SER A 214 24.42 -24.22 -3.85
CA SER A 214 25.13 -22.93 -3.81
C SER A 214 25.07 -22.28 -2.42
N CYS A 215 23.95 -22.42 -1.70
CA CYS A 215 23.82 -21.96 -0.32
C CYS A 215 24.81 -22.69 0.60
N ILE A 216 24.93 -24.02 0.47
CA ILE A 216 25.89 -24.81 1.26
C ILE A 216 27.33 -24.43 0.91
N ASP A 217 27.69 -24.34 -0.37
CA ASP A 217 29.03 -23.94 -0.79
C ASP A 217 29.39 -22.56 -0.24
N THR A 218 28.49 -21.58 -0.39
CA THR A 218 28.64 -20.23 0.18
C THR A 218 28.86 -20.27 1.68
N ASN A 219 28.05 -21.06 2.40
CA ASN A 219 28.18 -21.22 3.85
C ASN A 219 29.55 -21.81 4.22
N CYS A 220 30.03 -22.82 3.50
CA CYS A 220 31.35 -23.40 3.74
C CYS A 220 32.47 -22.39 3.51
N ARG A 221 32.43 -21.60 2.43
CA ARG A 221 33.46 -20.59 2.14
C ARG A 221 33.54 -19.49 3.19
N VAL A 222 32.40 -19.03 3.68
CA VAL A 222 32.32 -18.03 4.75
C VAL A 222 32.85 -18.59 6.06
N LEU A 223 32.52 -19.84 6.41
CA LEU A 223 33.05 -20.51 7.60
C LEU A 223 34.57 -20.70 7.52
N GLU A 224 35.09 -21.18 6.38
CA GLU A 224 36.54 -21.37 6.15
C GLU A 224 37.31 -20.03 6.33
N LEU A 225 36.75 -18.91 5.84
CA LEU A 225 37.34 -17.58 6.06
C LEU A 225 37.23 -17.13 7.52
N ALA A 226 36.10 -17.41 8.18
CA ALA A 226 35.87 -17.04 9.57
C ALA A 226 36.82 -17.78 10.52
N GLU A 227 37.06 -19.07 10.28
CA GLU A 227 38.03 -19.87 11.03
C GLU A 227 39.45 -19.28 10.94
N ILE A 228 39.90 -18.94 9.73
CA ILE A 228 41.24 -18.35 9.53
C ILE A 228 41.31 -16.94 10.13
N SER A 229 40.25 -16.14 10.01
CA SER A 229 40.19 -14.80 10.59
C SER A 229 40.23 -14.84 12.12
N LEU A 230 39.59 -15.84 12.73
CA LEU A 230 39.63 -16.09 14.18
C LEU A 230 41.04 -16.50 14.61
N LEU A 231 41.71 -17.40 13.87
CA LEU A 231 43.10 -17.79 14.13
C LEU A 231 44.07 -16.61 14.03
N LYS A 232 43.85 -15.70 13.07
CA LYS A 232 44.62 -14.46 12.90
C LYS A 232 44.22 -13.36 13.90
N LYS A 233 43.13 -13.54 14.67
CA LYS A 233 42.53 -12.56 15.58
C LYS A 233 42.18 -11.22 14.92
N ASP A 234 41.70 -11.26 13.67
CA ASP A 234 41.24 -10.06 12.97
C ASP A 234 39.81 -9.68 13.42
N ILE A 235 39.73 -8.76 14.38
CA ILE A 235 38.48 -8.28 14.97
C ILE A 235 37.56 -7.65 13.91
N LYS A 236 38.11 -6.90 12.93
CA LYS A 236 37.30 -6.20 11.93
C LYS A 236 36.62 -7.19 10.99
N CYS A 237 37.37 -8.17 10.50
CA CYS A 237 36.83 -9.23 9.64
C CYS A 237 35.82 -10.09 10.41
N CYS A 238 36.16 -10.54 11.63
CA CYS A 238 35.28 -11.34 12.47
C CYS A 238 33.93 -10.64 12.75
N THR A 239 33.98 -9.36 13.11
CA THR A 239 32.76 -8.56 13.38
C THR A 239 31.88 -8.43 12.14
N ALA A 240 32.46 -8.34 10.94
CA ALA A 240 31.71 -8.24 9.70
C ALA A 240 31.12 -9.61 9.24
N LEU A 241 31.84 -10.71 9.50
CA LEU A 241 31.43 -12.07 9.10
C LEU A 241 30.33 -12.65 9.99
N VAL A 242 30.27 -12.32 11.28
CA VAL A 242 29.27 -12.90 12.21
C VAL A 242 27.82 -12.65 11.78
N PRO A 243 27.39 -11.42 11.43
CA PRO A 243 26.06 -11.18 10.88
C PRO A 243 25.80 -11.91 9.55
N LEU A 244 26.84 -12.07 8.72
CA LEU A 244 26.77 -12.81 7.46
C LEU A 244 26.53 -14.30 7.69
N ILE A 245 27.29 -14.94 8.59
CA ILE A 245 27.10 -16.35 8.99
C ILE A 245 25.70 -16.54 9.57
N THR A 246 25.23 -15.60 10.38
CA THR A 246 23.90 -15.69 11.00
C THR A 246 22.79 -15.58 9.95
N SER A 247 22.90 -14.65 8.99
CA SER A 247 21.98 -14.55 7.85
C SER A 247 22.01 -15.81 6.96
N LEU A 248 23.19 -16.37 6.69
CA LEU A 248 23.32 -17.64 5.96
C LEU A 248 22.71 -18.82 6.73
N THR A 249 22.74 -18.79 8.06
CA THR A 249 22.10 -19.80 8.92
C THR A 249 20.59 -19.79 8.74
N VAL A 250 19.97 -18.61 8.59
CA VAL A 250 18.54 -18.49 8.25
C VAL A 250 18.26 -19.20 6.92
N ASN A 251 19.01 -18.86 5.85
CA ASN A 251 18.84 -19.49 4.53
C ASN A 251 19.08 -21.02 4.58
N CYS A 252 20.08 -21.49 5.33
CA CYS A 252 20.38 -22.91 5.49
C CYS A 252 19.23 -23.65 6.20
N LEU A 253 18.61 -23.03 7.21
CA LEU A 253 17.47 -23.60 7.93
C LEU A 253 16.21 -23.65 7.06
N GLU A 254 15.97 -22.63 6.23
CA GLU A 254 14.88 -22.64 5.26
C GLU A 254 15.01 -23.77 4.23
N HIS A 255 16.25 -24.11 3.85
CA HIS A 255 16.56 -25.27 3.01
C HIS A 255 16.65 -26.61 3.76
N GLY A 256 16.50 -26.62 5.09
CA GLY A 256 16.51 -27.83 5.93
C GLY A 256 17.90 -28.42 6.23
N HIS A 257 18.97 -27.64 6.11
CA HIS A 257 20.34 -28.08 6.39
C HIS A 257 20.73 -27.96 7.87
N GLN A 258 21.79 -28.66 8.27
CA GLN A 258 22.27 -28.67 9.66
C GLN A 258 23.04 -27.38 10.00
N PRO A 259 22.59 -26.59 10.99
CA PRO A 259 23.22 -25.30 11.36
C PRO A 259 24.34 -25.42 12.40
N THR A 260 24.66 -26.64 12.86
CA THR A 260 25.62 -26.88 13.95
C THR A 260 26.98 -26.18 13.78
N PRO A 261 27.67 -26.25 12.61
CA PRO A 261 28.96 -25.57 12.45
C PRO A 261 28.82 -24.05 12.53
N ASN A 262 27.72 -23.50 12.01
CA ASN A 262 27.43 -22.07 12.06
C ASN A 262 27.27 -21.61 13.52
N PHE A 263 26.50 -22.34 14.33
CA PHE A 263 26.31 -21.99 15.73
C PHE A 263 27.60 -22.06 16.54
N SER A 264 28.43 -23.07 16.31
CA SER A 264 29.75 -23.16 16.97
C SER A 264 30.64 -21.98 16.57
N MET A 265 30.74 -21.67 15.26
CA MET A 265 31.56 -20.56 14.78
C MET A 265 31.06 -19.19 15.30
N ILE A 266 29.75 -18.96 15.30
CA ILE A 266 29.16 -17.73 15.86
C ILE A 266 29.54 -17.62 17.34
N PHE A 267 29.36 -18.69 18.10
CA PHE A 267 29.70 -18.70 19.52
C PHE A 267 31.19 -18.41 19.76
N ASP A 268 32.09 -19.07 19.04
CA ASP A 268 33.54 -18.92 19.18
C ASP A 268 34.00 -17.49 18.85
N ILE A 269 33.51 -16.89 17.75
CA ILE A 269 33.84 -15.50 17.40
C ILE A 269 33.30 -14.53 18.45
N MET A 270 32.07 -14.74 18.91
CA MET A 270 31.44 -13.90 19.93
C MET A 270 32.12 -14.00 21.29
N GLU A 271 32.69 -15.15 21.61
CA GLU A 271 33.43 -15.32 22.84
C GLU A 271 34.77 -14.58 22.80
N GLN A 272 35.46 -14.61 21.64
CA GLN A 272 36.87 -14.26 21.53
C GLN A 272 37.18 -12.93 20.82
N CYS A 273 36.34 -12.43 19.92
CA CYS A 273 36.71 -11.40 18.92
C CYS A 273 35.61 -10.39 18.53
N CYS A 274 34.54 -10.22 19.31
CA CYS A 274 33.44 -9.31 18.93
C CYS A 274 33.52 -7.89 19.50
N ASP A 275 33.05 -6.95 18.68
CA ASP A 275 32.82 -5.52 18.98
C ASP A 275 31.36 -5.25 19.41
N ASP A 276 31.15 -4.15 20.13
CA ASP A 276 29.85 -3.73 20.69
C ASP A 276 28.83 -3.32 19.61
N SER A 277 29.30 -3.00 18.39
CA SER A 277 28.46 -2.52 17.27
C SER A 277 27.51 -3.58 16.68
N ILE A 278 27.76 -4.83 17.03
CA ILE A 278 27.03 -6.08 16.77
C ILE A 278 25.56 -6.22 17.15
N GLY A 279 25.29 -5.78 18.38
CA GLY A 279 24.36 -6.49 19.26
C GLY A 279 22.94 -6.52 18.72
N ASP A 280 22.47 -5.37 18.25
CA ASP A 280 21.11 -5.19 17.76
C ASP A 280 20.79 -6.05 16.54
N ILE A 281 21.69 -6.08 15.55
CA ILE A 281 21.53 -6.89 14.33
C ILE A 281 21.52 -8.37 14.69
N MET A 282 22.40 -8.79 15.60
CA MET A 282 22.51 -10.17 16.03
C MET A 282 21.29 -10.65 16.80
N ILE A 283 20.69 -9.81 17.65
CA ILE A 283 19.45 -10.15 18.35
C ILE A 283 18.31 -10.42 17.38
N ILE A 284 18.13 -9.57 16.37
CA ILE A 284 17.01 -9.75 15.43
C ILE A 284 17.23 -11.00 14.57
N LEU A 285 18.45 -11.21 14.07
CA LEU A 285 18.77 -12.40 13.27
C LEU A 285 18.64 -13.69 14.08
N THR A 286 19.08 -13.70 15.34
CA THR A 286 18.90 -14.87 16.23
C THR A 286 17.44 -15.10 16.60
N ALA A 287 16.64 -14.03 16.75
CA ALA A 287 15.20 -14.14 16.94
C ALA A 287 14.49 -14.75 15.71
N GLU A 288 14.89 -14.42 14.47
CA GLU A 288 14.41 -15.11 13.26
C GLU A 288 14.80 -16.60 13.27
N ILE A 289 16.04 -16.91 13.64
CA ILE A 289 16.50 -18.31 13.77
C ILE A 289 15.61 -19.07 14.76
N ILE A 290 15.27 -18.51 15.92
CA ILE A 290 14.41 -19.16 16.93
C ILE A 290 13.02 -19.52 16.38
N LEU A 291 12.49 -18.75 15.42
CA LEU A 291 11.17 -19.01 14.83
C LEU A 291 11.17 -20.20 13.85
N ILE A 292 12.30 -20.48 13.21
CA ILE A 292 12.45 -21.48 12.13
C ILE A 292 13.21 -22.73 12.62
N CYS A 293 14.07 -22.60 13.62
CA CYS A 293 15.00 -23.64 14.06
C CYS A 293 14.29 -24.83 14.74
N PRO A 294 14.67 -26.08 14.39
CA PRO A 294 14.22 -27.27 15.11
C PRO A 294 14.66 -27.28 16.58
N ALA A 295 13.82 -27.87 17.45
CA ALA A 295 14.05 -27.90 18.89
C ALA A 295 15.43 -28.48 19.30
N THR A 296 15.97 -29.41 18.51
CA THR A 296 17.27 -30.08 18.77
C THR A 296 18.45 -29.11 18.85
N TYR A 297 18.40 -27.96 18.16
CA TYR A 297 19.53 -27.03 18.11
C TYR A 297 19.29 -25.75 18.92
N LEU A 298 18.09 -25.53 19.46
CA LEU A 298 17.71 -24.30 20.15
C LEU A 298 18.56 -24.01 21.39
N LEU A 299 19.07 -25.02 22.08
CA LEU A 299 19.90 -24.81 23.28
C LEU A 299 21.16 -23.99 22.96
N LYS A 300 21.86 -24.33 21.87
CA LYS A 300 23.02 -23.57 21.40
C LYS A 300 22.65 -22.13 21.02
N VAL A 301 21.48 -21.93 20.43
CA VAL A 301 20.97 -20.59 20.09
C VAL A 301 20.71 -19.78 21.35
N PHE A 302 20.16 -20.40 22.40
CA PHE A 302 19.95 -19.74 23.70
C PHE A 302 21.27 -19.35 24.36
N ASP A 303 22.32 -20.17 24.23
CA ASP A 303 23.66 -19.82 24.71
C ASP A 303 24.24 -18.62 23.95
N ILE A 304 24.07 -18.56 22.63
CA ILE A 304 24.44 -17.39 21.83
C ILE A 304 23.66 -16.15 22.33
N CYS A 305 22.36 -16.27 22.58
CA CYS A 305 21.55 -15.17 23.12
C CYS A 305 22.07 -14.67 24.48
N ARG A 306 22.51 -15.57 25.37
CA ARG A 306 23.12 -15.21 26.65
C ARG A 306 24.39 -14.39 26.43
N VAL A 307 25.27 -14.84 25.54
CA VAL A 307 26.52 -14.13 25.22
C VAL A 307 26.25 -12.73 24.65
N ILE A 308 25.29 -12.59 23.73
CA ILE A 308 24.90 -11.28 23.17
C ILE A 308 24.42 -10.36 24.30
N MET A 309 23.49 -10.82 25.13
CA MET A 309 22.90 -10.01 26.19
C MET A 309 23.91 -9.59 27.26
N ASP A 310 24.92 -10.42 27.54
CA ASP A 310 25.90 -10.17 28.59
C ASP A 310 27.07 -9.30 28.14
N LYS A 311 27.48 -9.41 26.87
CA LYS A 311 28.65 -8.69 26.35
C LYS A 311 28.32 -7.41 25.58
N MET A 312 27.13 -7.30 24.98
CA MET A 312 26.83 -6.22 24.03
C MET A 312 25.70 -5.29 24.52
N PRO A 313 25.76 -3.98 24.22
CA PRO A 313 24.63 -3.08 24.40
C PRO A 313 23.56 -3.40 23.34
N CYS A 314 22.30 -3.43 23.76
CA CYS A 314 21.19 -3.78 22.88
C CYS A 314 19.97 -2.90 23.16
N ASN A 315 19.27 -2.50 22.11
CA ASN A 315 18.04 -1.75 22.21
C ASN A 315 16.94 -2.60 22.89
N VAL A 316 16.21 -1.98 23.82
CA VAL A 316 15.18 -2.65 24.62
C VAL A 316 14.05 -3.20 23.74
N ALA A 317 13.66 -2.50 22.67
CA ALA A 317 12.62 -2.99 21.75
C ALA A 317 13.04 -4.28 21.05
N LEU A 318 14.32 -4.41 20.69
CA LEU A 318 14.87 -5.60 20.05
C LEU A 318 15.04 -6.76 21.01
N LEU A 319 15.41 -6.47 22.26
CA LEU A 319 15.37 -7.48 23.33
C LEU A 319 13.92 -8.02 23.52
N HIS A 320 12.91 -7.14 23.46
CA HIS A 320 11.51 -7.58 23.49
C HIS A 320 11.11 -8.36 22.23
N ALA A 321 11.70 -8.08 21.07
CA ALA A 321 11.53 -8.90 19.86
C ALA A 321 12.09 -10.32 20.05
N LEU A 322 13.23 -10.46 20.73
CA LEU A 322 13.75 -11.77 21.14
C LEU A 322 12.83 -12.47 22.15
N ALA A 323 12.31 -11.74 23.14
CA ALA A 323 11.31 -12.30 24.06
C ALA A 323 10.07 -12.79 23.30
N ALA A 324 9.61 -12.05 22.29
CA ALA A 324 8.51 -12.47 21.43
C ALA A 324 8.80 -13.82 20.76
N ALA A 325 9.98 -13.96 20.13
CA ALA A 325 10.43 -15.21 19.51
C ALA A 325 10.41 -16.40 20.48
N LEU A 326 10.87 -16.19 21.73
CA LEU A 326 10.90 -17.21 22.78
C LEU A 326 9.51 -17.59 23.32
N LEU A 327 8.56 -16.64 23.38
CA LEU A 327 7.21 -16.88 23.92
C LEU A 327 6.42 -17.94 23.15
N LYS A 328 6.66 -18.06 21.82
CA LYS A 328 6.04 -19.09 20.98
C LYS A 328 6.25 -20.51 21.55
N TRP A 329 7.46 -20.78 22.01
CA TRP A 329 7.85 -22.09 22.56
C TRP A 329 7.24 -22.36 23.95
N LEU A 330 6.90 -21.31 24.71
CA LEU A 330 6.22 -21.45 26.00
C LEU A 330 4.71 -21.71 25.83
N ALA A 331 4.08 -21.14 24.80
CA ALA A 331 2.67 -21.34 24.52
C ALA A 331 2.34 -22.75 24.02
N TYR A 332 3.28 -23.39 23.30
CA TYR A 332 3.13 -24.74 22.73
C TYR A 332 4.20 -25.70 23.29
N PRO A 333 4.10 -26.11 24.57
CA PRO A 333 5.08 -27.00 25.17
C PRO A 333 5.03 -28.39 24.52
N SER A 334 6.21 -28.95 24.20
CA SER A 334 6.36 -30.31 23.69
C SER A 334 7.29 -31.13 24.58
N LEU A 335 7.21 -32.47 24.48
CA LEU A 335 8.10 -33.38 25.21
C LEU A 335 9.58 -33.12 24.87
N LEU A 336 9.86 -32.73 23.62
CA LEU A 336 11.21 -32.43 23.12
C LEU A 336 11.77 -31.11 23.68
N CYS A 337 10.91 -30.22 24.18
CA CYS A 337 11.31 -28.92 24.70
C CYS A 337 11.50 -28.90 26.23
N ARG A 338 11.40 -30.04 26.92
CA ARG A 338 11.39 -30.07 28.40
C ARG A 338 12.61 -29.39 29.04
N GLU A 339 13.79 -29.56 28.46
CA GLU A 339 15.04 -28.94 28.92
C GLU A 339 15.19 -27.48 28.44
N LEU A 340 14.51 -27.11 27.34
CA LEU A 340 14.55 -25.78 26.75
C LEU A 340 13.63 -24.79 27.47
N LEU A 341 12.48 -25.25 27.98
CA LEU A 341 11.47 -24.38 28.61
C LEU A 341 12.01 -23.60 29.83
N PRO A 342 12.80 -24.19 30.76
CA PRO A 342 13.41 -23.42 31.86
C PRO A 342 14.39 -22.36 31.35
N ALA A 343 15.26 -22.71 30.41
CA ALA A 343 16.24 -21.78 29.83
C ALA A 343 15.56 -20.61 29.10
N ALA A 344 14.49 -20.88 28.34
CA ALA A 344 13.69 -19.84 27.69
C ALA A 344 13.01 -18.92 28.71
N LYS A 345 12.45 -19.46 29.81
CA LYS A 345 11.85 -18.65 30.88
C LYS A 345 12.87 -17.76 31.59
N GLU A 346 14.06 -18.28 31.87
CA GLU A 346 15.15 -17.53 32.47
C GLU A 346 15.56 -16.35 31.59
N LEU A 347 15.77 -16.59 30.29
CA LEU A 347 16.09 -15.55 29.30
C LEU A 347 15.00 -14.48 29.22
N ILE A 348 13.73 -14.87 29.13
CA ILE A 348 12.60 -13.92 29.08
C ILE A 348 12.58 -13.07 30.35
N ASN A 349 12.75 -13.67 31.53
CA ASN A 349 12.77 -12.91 32.79
C ASN A 349 13.93 -11.91 32.83
N LYS A 350 15.11 -12.29 32.34
CA LYS A 350 16.28 -11.40 32.24
C LYS A 350 16.04 -10.23 31.28
N ILE A 351 15.34 -10.48 30.16
CA ILE A 351 14.95 -9.44 29.20
C ILE A 351 13.95 -8.47 29.83
N LEU A 352 12.88 -8.98 30.45
CA LEU A 352 11.81 -8.17 31.03
C LEU A 352 12.26 -7.32 32.23
N GLN A 353 13.40 -7.65 32.85
CA GLN A 353 14.01 -6.85 33.92
C GLN A 353 14.79 -5.63 33.39
N ARG A 354 15.18 -5.60 32.11
CA ARG A 354 15.90 -4.46 31.52
C ARG A 354 14.90 -3.41 31.01
N LYS A 355 14.89 -2.25 31.67
CA LYS A 355 14.01 -1.12 31.34
C LYS A 355 14.70 0.06 30.64
N GLU A 356 16.01 0.19 30.78
CA GLU A 356 16.76 1.32 30.21
C GLU A 356 17.49 0.90 28.93
N THR A 357 17.41 1.75 27.91
CA THR A 357 18.25 1.66 26.71
C THR A 357 19.68 2.03 27.09
N THR A 358 20.63 1.13 26.86
CA THR A 358 22.05 1.48 26.94
C THR A 358 22.36 2.45 25.81
N GLY A 359 22.26 3.75 26.11
CA GLY A 359 22.41 4.83 25.16
C GLY A 359 23.82 4.90 24.59
N ARG A 360 24.06 4.24 23.46
CA ARG A 360 25.20 4.52 22.59
C ARG A 360 24.72 4.51 21.16
N ARG A 361 24.87 5.65 20.45
CA ARG A 361 24.64 5.72 19.01
C ARG A 361 25.60 4.73 18.35
N VAL A 362 25.06 3.62 17.82
CA VAL A 362 25.84 2.65 17.06
C VAL A 362 26.22 3.32 15.74
N SER A 363 27.39 3.98 15.72
CA SER A 363 28.07 4.32 14.48
C SER A 363 28.87 3.08 14.09
N THR A 364 28.35 2.28 13.15
CA THR A 364 29.10 1.16 12.57
C THR A 364 30.29 1.72 11.80
N SER A 365 31.46 1.80 12.45
CA SER A 365 32.71 2.29 11.87
C SER A 365 33.41 1.26 10.98
N ASN A 366 32.81 0.08 10.77
CA ASN A 366 33.40 -1.02 10.01
C ASN A 366 32.92 -1.02 8.55
N GLU A 367 33.79 -0.63 7.63
CA GLU A 367 33.53 -0.58 6.18
C GLU A 367 33.16 -1.95 5.60
N LEU A 368 33.78 -3.04 6.10
CA LEU A 368 33.47 -4.41 5.66
C LEU A 368 32.04 -4.80 6.04
N LEU A 369 31.60 -4.43 7.24
CA LEU A 369 30.23 -4.68 7.69
C LEU A 369 29.21 -3.91 6.83
N LEU A 370 29.52 -2.65 6.47
CA LEU A 370 28.68 -1.89 5.55
C LEU A 370 28.61 -2.57 4.18
N THR A 371 29.76 -3.02 3.65
CA THR A 371 29.89 -3.69 2.35
C THR A 371 29.10 -5.00 2.29
N PHE A 372 29.24 -5.89 3.29
CA PHE A 372 28.41 -7.10 3.38
C PHE A 372 26.94 -6.79 3.69
N GLY A 373 26.69 -5.74 4.47
CA GLY A 373 25.34 -5.26 4.72
C GLY A 373 24.67 -4.74 3.44
N HIS A 374 25.41 -4.24 2.44
CA HIS A 374 24.85 -3.80 1.16
C HIS A 374 24.49 -4.97 0.23
N SER A 375 25.11 -6.15 0.44
CA SER A 375 24.93 -7.33 -0.43
C SER A 375 24.01 -8.40 0.13
N ASN A 376 23.55 -8.26 1.37
CA ASN A 376 22.63 -9.18 2.02
C ASN A 376 21.33 -8.47 2.43
N SER A 377 20.19 -8.96 1.92
CA SER A 377 18.88 -8.33 2.13
C SER A 377 18.45 -8.29 3.59
N HIS A 378 18.66 -9.38 4.34
CA HIS A 378 18.31 -9.46 5.76
C HIS A 378 19.11 -8.45 6.59
N ILE A 379 20.44 -8.43 6.41
CA ILE A 379 21.33 -7.53 7.17
C ILE A 379 20.99 -6.07 6.84
N ARG A 380 20.74 -5.75 5.57
CA ARG A 380 20.38 -4.38 5.15
C ARG A 380 19.10 -3.91 5.83
N ILE A 381 18.01 -4.67 5.69
CA ILE A 381 16.70 -4.30 6.26
C ILE A 381 16.82 -4.10 7.77
N TYR A 382 17.45 -5.04 8.48
CA TYR A 382 17.59 -4.93 9.93
C TYR A 382 18.50 -3.77 10.35
N THR A 383 19.57 -3.49 9.60
CA THR A 383 20.42 -2.31 9.87
C THR A 383 19.64 -1.01 9.73
N GLU A 384 18.80 -0.88 8.69
CA GLU A 384 17.96 0.32 8.52
C GLU A 384 16.88 0.42 9.60
N LEU A 385 16.24 -0.70 9.99
CA LEU A 385 15.27 -0.72 11.08
C LEU A 385 15.91 -0.32 12.42
N VAL A 386 17.09 -0.85 12.74
CA VAL A 386 17.85 -0.49 13.94
C VAL A 386 18.16 1.00 13.91
N ARG A 387 18.59 1.55 12.77
CA ARG A 387 18.84 2.99 12.62
C ARG A 387 17.58 3.82 12.83
N SER A 388 16.44 3.41 12.28
CA SER A 388 15.15 4.07 12.49
C SER A 388 14.76 4.06 13.97
N LEU A 389 14.87 2.91 14.65
CA LEU A 389 14.55 2.79 16.09
C LEU A 389 15.43 3.69 16.97
N HIS A 390 16.71 3.87 16.63
CA HIS A 390 17.61 4.75 17.38
C HIS A 390 17.41 6.25 17.09
N SER A 391 16.71 6.58 16.00
CA SER A 391 16.43 7.97 15.60
C SER A 391 15.01 8.43 15.91
N LEU A 392 14.14 7.52 16.36
CA LEU A 392 12.77 7.83 16.78
C LEU A 392 12.77 8.52 18.15
N GLU A 393 12.15 9.70 18.19
CA GLU A 393 11.75 10.37 19.44
C GLU A 393 10.38 9.85 19.88
N GLU A 394 10.04 9.96 21.17
CA GLU A 394 8.78 9.43 21.72
C GLU A 394 7.54 10.02 21.01
N ASP A 395 7.57 11.32 20.69
CA ASP A 395 6.47 12.03 20.03
C ASP A 395 6.22 11.58 18.58
N ASP A 396 7.26 11.08 17.88
CA ASP A 396 7.17 10.67 16.48
C ASP A 396 6.72 9.21 16.31
N PHE A 397 6.64 8.44 17.40
CA PHE A 397 6.46 6.98 17.36
C PHE A 397 5.09 6.56 16.79
N GLU A 398 4.01 7.26 17.16
CA GLU A 398 2.68 6.99 16.62
C GLU A 398 2.62 7.27 15.12
N SER A 399 3.21 8.40 14.68
CA SER A 399 3.26 8.77 13.26
C SER A 399 4.06 7.77 12.43
N TRP A 400 5.14 7.23 12.99
CA TRP A 400 5.93 6.18 12.36
C TRP A 400 5.14 4.88 12.20
N LEU A 401 4.38 4.45 13.23
CA LEU A 401 3.50 3.28 13.12
C LEU A 401 2.38 3.49 12.10
N GLU A 402 1.82 4.70 11.99
CA GLU A 402 0.84 5.03 10.95
C GLU A 402 1.44 4.91 9.56
N ASN A 403 2.64 5.44 9.35
CA ASN A 403 3.37 5.29 8.08
C ASN A 403 3.70 3.83 7.78
N PHE A 404 4.11 3.06 8.79
CA PHE A 404 4.42 1.65 8.66
C PHE A 404 3.18 0.81 8.31
N SER A 405 1.98 1.22 8.74
CA SER A 405 0.73 0.53 8.38
C SER A 405 0.46 0.54 6.87
N LEU A 406 0.98 1.55 6.16
CA LEU A 406 0.94 1.71 4.70
C LEU A 406 2.07 0.95 3.96
N ALA A 407 2.89 0.17 4.66
CA ALA A 407 3.90 -0.64 4.00
C ALA A 407 3.26 -1.88 3.31
N PRO A 408 3.83 -2.37 2.20
CA PRO A 408 3.43 -3.64 1.59
C PRO A 408 3.50 -4.81 2.56
N VAL A 409 2.63 -5.81 2.34
CA VAL A 409 2.52 -7.02 3.18
C VAL A 409 3.88 -7.71 3.39
N ASP A 410 4.63 -7.91 2.30
CA ASP A 410 5.93 -8.58 2.33
C ASP A 410 6.92 -7.83 3.23
N LEU A 411 6.97 -6.50 3.10
CA LEU A 411 7.85 -5.67 3.92
C LEU A 411 7.42 -5.66 5.39
N ARG A 412 6.11 -5.59 5.65
CA ARG A 412 5.56 -5.69 7.02
C ARG A 412 5.93 -7.03 7.67
N TYR A 413 5.91 -8.11 6.90
CA TYR A 413 6.31 -9.44 7.37
C TYR A 413 7.81 -9.53 7.66
N MET A 414 8.67 -8.93 6.81
CA MET A 414 10.11 -8.86 7.09
C MET A 414 10.43 -8.13 8.39
N CYS A 415 9.59 -7.17 8.81
CA CYS A 415 9.80 -6.41 10.05
C CYS A 415 8.97 -6.95 11.24
N LYS A 416 8.32 -8.12 11.10
CA LYS A 416 7.35 -8.65 12.08
C LYS A 416 7.88 -8.71 13.51
N LEU A 417 9.14 -9.11 13.68
CA LEU A 417 9.76 -9.27 15.00
C LEU A 417 9.91 -7.93 15.74
N VAL A 418 10.30 -6.87 15.02
CA VAL A 418 10.42 -5.53 15.60
C VAL A 418 9.06 -5.03 16.07
N LEU A 419 8.01 -5.22 15.25
CA LEU A 419 6.63 -4.87 15.63
C LEU A 419 6.16 -5.66 16.86
N CYS A 420 6.52 -6.95 16.95
CA CYS A 420 6.23 -7.77 18.13
C CYS A 420 6.96 -7.25 19.38
N GLY A 421 8.22 -6.84 19.23
CA GLY A 421 9.00 -6.26 20.32
C GLY A 421 8.40 -4.96 20.84
N ILE A 422 8.01 -4.06 19.94
CA ILE A 422 7.29 -2.81 20.25
C ILE A 422 5.98 -3.11 20.97
N PHE A 423 5.17 -4.03 20.42
CA PHE A 423 3.90 -4.43 21.00
C PHE A 423 4.05 -4.96 22.44
N LEU A 424 5.11 -5.72 22.73
CA LEU A 424 5.38 -6.23 24.08
C LEU A 424 5.94 -5.16 25.01
N LEU A 425 6.78 -4.25 24.52
CA LEU A 425 7.42 -3.20 25.31
C LEU A 425 6.43 -2.11 25.74
N SER A 426 5.59 -1.61 24.83
CA SER A 426 4.76 -0.43 25.08
C SER A 426 3.63 -0.71 26.08
N ASP A 427 3.50 0.14 27.09
CA ASP A 427 2.37 0.11 28.03
C ASP A 427 1.27 1.14 27.68
N GLU A 428 1.54 2.00 26.70
CA GLU A 428 0.60 3.01 26.21
C GLU A 428 -0.48 2.41 25.31
N CYS A 429 -1.75 2.64 25.65
CA CYS A 429 -2.88 2.00 24.96
C CYS A 429 -2.97 2.36 23.46
N HIS A 430 -2.57 3.56 23.05
CA HIS A 430 -2.66 4.00 21.65
C HIS A 430 -1.62 3.28 20.77
N ILE A 431 -0.36 3.19 21.22
CA ILE A 431 0.71 2.42 20.56
C ILE A 431 0.35 0.93 20.47
N VAL A 432 -0.14 0.35 21.57
CA VAL A 432 -0.55 -1.08 21.60
C VAL A 432 -1.70 -1.33 20.63
N ARG A 433 -2.69 -0.43 20.56
CA ARG A 433 -3.82 -0.56 19.62
C ARG A 433 -3.36 -0.52 18.17
N LYS A 434 -2.49 0.41 17.80
CA LYS A 434 -1.97 0.57 16.43
C LYS A 434 -1.09 -0.63 16.04
N SER A 435 -0.10 -0.99 16.88
CA SER A 435 0.76 -2.15 16.64
C SER A 435 -0.03 -3.47 16.57
N CYS A 436 -1.00 -3.68 17.47
CA CYS A 436 -1.90 -4.83 17.41
C CYS A 436 -2.73 -4.84 16.12
N GLY A 437 -3.22 -3.69 15.68
CA GLY A 437 -3.95 -3.56 14.42
C GLY A 437 -3.13 -4.00 13.21
N ILE A 438 -1.87 -3.55 13.13
CA ILE A 438 -0.93 -3.94 12.06
C ILE A 438 -0.63 -5.45 12.12
N LEU A 439 -0.37 -5.99 13.31
CA LEU A 439 -0.09 -7.42 13.49
C LEU A 439 -1.30 -8.30 13.15
N VAL A 440 -2.52 -7.87 13.48
CA VAL A 440 -3.76 -8.58 13.09
C VAL A 440 -3.98 -8.54 11.57
N GLN A 441 -3.69 -7.42 10.90
CA GLN A 441 -3.73 -7.35 9.44
C GLN A 441 -2.73 -8.34 8.80
N LEU A 442 -1.50 -8.40 9.32
CA LEU A 442 -0.50 -9.37 8.87
C LEU A 442 -0.97 -10.82 9.02
N VAL A 443 -1.66 -11.14 10.12
CA VAL A 443 -2.19 -12.49 10.37
C VAL A 443 -3.30 -12.87 9.38
N ARG A 444 -4.14 -11.89 8.98
CA ARG A 444 -5.18 -12.12 7.96
C ARG A 444 -4.59 -12.45 6.59
N GLU A 445 -3.40 -11.95 6.29
CA GLU A 445 -2.70 -12.16 5.01
C GLU A 445 -1.75 -13.38 5.06
N ILE A 446 -1.11 -13.65 6.20
CA ILE A 446 -0.07 -14.69 6.38
C ILE A 446 -0.42 -15.63 7.54
N ASN A 447 -0.96 -16.79 7.18
CA ASN A 447 -1.47 -17.78 8.14
C ASN A 447 -0.39 -18.35 9.08
N ALA A 448 0.85 -18.51 8.61
CA ALA A 448 1.95 -19.13 9.38
C ALA A 448 2.33 -18.33 10.63
N PHE A 449 2.00 -17.04 10.67
CA PHE A 449 2.31 -16.14 11.78
C PHE A 449 1.24 -16.14 12.89
N ALA A 450 0.05 -16.70 12.62
CA ALA A 450 -1.10 -16.63 13.52
C ALA A 450 -0.83 -17.25 14.91
N SER A 451 -0.13 -18.39 14.97
CA SER A 451 0.18 -19.09 16.23
C SER A 451 1.19 -18.33 17.08
N HIS A 452 2.16 -17.68 16.43
CA HIS A 452 3.10 -16.79 17.09
C HIS A 452 2.37 -15.59 17.70
N MET A 453 1.58 -14.87 16.91
CA MET A 453 0.89 -13.67 17.38
C MET A 453 -0.12 -13.97 18.52
N LEU A 454 -0.82 -15.11 18.48
CA LEU A 454 -1.69 -15.51 19.59
C LEU A 454 -0.92 -15.65 20.91
N SER A 455 0.29 -16.22 20.88
CA SER A 455 1.12 -16.35 22.09
C SER A 455 1.50 -14.99 22.69
N LEU A 456 1.74 -13.99 21.85
CA LEU A 456 2.08 -12.63 22.26
C LEU A 456 0.86 -11.91 22.85
N LEU A 457 -0.29 -12.03 22.18
CA LEU A 457 -1.54 -11.43 22.64
C LEU A 457 -1.93 -11.95 24.02
N LEU A 458 -1.87 -13.28 24.22
CA LEU A 458 -2.14 -13.90 25.51
C LEU A 458 -1.13 -13.45 26.58
N HIS A 459 0.16 -13.38 26.25
CA HIS A 459 1.17 -12.89 27.17
C HIS A 459 0.88 -11.44 27.61
N LYS A 460 0.65 -10.53 26.66
CA LYS A 460 0.37 -9.12 26.97
C LYS A 460 -0.94 -8.99 27.76
N LEU A 461 -1.99 -9.75 27.42
CA LEU A 461 -3.25 -9.78 28.15
C LEU A 461 -3.06 -10.19 29.63
N THR A 462 -2.19 -11.17 29.93
CA THR A 462 -1.91 -11.56 31.33
C THR A 462 -1.14 -10.52 32.13
N LYS A 463 -0.49 -9.56 31.47
CA LYS A 463 0.35 -8.52 32.10
C LYS A 463 -0.34 -7.16 32.18
N SER A 464 -1.27 -6.88 31.28
CA SER A 464 -2.04 -5.64 31.23
C SER A 464 -2.91 -5.45 32.47
N ARG A 465 -2.85 -4.24 33.05
CA ARG A 465 -3.76 -3.81 34.14
C ARG A 465 -4.78 -2.78 33.69
N ASP A 466 -4.53 -2.10 32.57
CA ASP A 466 -5.44 -1.11 32.01
C ASP A 466 -6.66 -1.78 31.33
N SER A 467 -7.85 -1.32 31.67
CA SER A 467 -9.13 -1.80 31.13
C SER A 467 -9.27 -1.50 29.63
N ALA A 468 -8.83 -0.31 29.18
CA ALA A 468 -8.95 0.08 27.77
C ALA A 468 -8.06 -0.79 26.88
N MET A 469 -6.82 -1.04 27.32
CA MET A 469 -5.90 -1.96 26.67
C MET A 469 -6.40 -3.41 26.68
N CYS A 470 -6.87 -3.93 27.82
CA CYS A 470 -7.43 -5.29 27.89
C CYS A 470 -8.62 -5.47 26.93
N LYS A 471 -9.52 -4.48 26.87
CA LYS A 471 -10.63 -4.47 25.91
C LYS A 471 -10.14 -4.54 24.46
N CYS A 472 -9.12 -3.76 24.11
CA CYS A 472 -8.53 -3.78 22.77
C CYS A 472 -7.96 -5.15 22.40
N LEU A 473 -7.18 -5.75 23.31
CA LEU A 473 -6.58 -7.08 23.10
C LEU A 473 -7.63 -8.19 22.98
N LEU A 474 -8.65 -8.14 23.84
CA LEU A 474 -9.75 -9.11 23.81
C LEU A 474 -10.59 -9.01 22.53
N LEU A 475 -10.81 -7.80 22.00
CA LEU A 475 -11.48 -7.61 20.70
C LEU A 475 -10.67 -8.17 19.51
N ALA A 476 -9.35 -8.29 19.64
CA ALA A 476 -8.51 -8.91 18.61
C ALA A 476 -8.53 -10.45 18.68
N LEU A 477 -8.90 -11.05 19.81
CA LEU A 477 -8.86 -12.51 20.01
C LEU A 477 -9.73 -13.31 19.00
N PRO A 478 -10.95 -12.88 18.64
CA PRO A 478 -11.78 -13.58 17.65
C PRO A 478 -11.16 -13.69 16.25
N GLU A 479 -10.25 -12.78 15.88
CA GLU A 479 -9.57 -12.80 14.57
C GLU A 479 -8.67 -14.03 14.40
N PHE A 480 -8.21 -14.63 15.50
CA PHE A 480 -7.35 -15.81 15.49
C PHE A 480 -8.13 -17.14 15.43
N VAL A 481 -9.46 -17.11 15.51
CA VAL A 481 -10.31 -18.32 15.54
C VAL A 481 -10.36 -19.03 14.18
N ALA A 482 -10.19 -18.30 13.09
CA ALA A 482 -10.17 -18.86 11.73
C ALA A 482 -9.04 -19.90 11.51
N PHE A 483 -8.00 -19.88 12.35
CA PHE A 483 -6.86 -20.78 12.24
C PHE A 483 -7.04 -22.02 13.12
N LYS A 484 -6.97 -23.19 12.48
CA LYS A 484 -7.21 -24.50 13.13
C LYS A 484 -6.35 -24.75 14.37
N GLU A 485 -5.08 -24.32 14.35
CA GLU A 485 -4.13 -24.48 15.46
C GLU A 485 -4.51 -23.65 16.68
N ASN A 486 -5.07 -22.47 16.45
CA ASN A 486 -5.40 -21.48 17.48
C ASN A 486 -6.78 -21.69 18.10
N GLN A 487 -7.70 -22.33 17.36
CA GLN A 487 -9.11 -22.48 17.74
C GLN A 487 -9.29 -22.99 19.18
N ARG A 488 -8.54 -24.02 19.60
CA ARG A 488 -8.64 -24.60 20.94
C ARG A 488 -8.27 -23.61 22.04
N ILE A 489 -7.19 -22.85 21.83
CA ILE A 489 -6.68 -21.89 22.82
C ILE A 489 -7.62 -20.70 22.93
N VAL A 490 -8.15 -20.21 21.80
CA VAL A 490 -9.11 -19.09 21.82
C VAL A 490 -10.40 -19.51 22.53
N ILE A 491 -10.98 -20.67 22.20
CA ILE A 491 -12.19 -21.17 22.87
C ILE A 491 -11.94 -21.38 24.37
N TYR A 492 -10.79 -21.93 24.76
CA TYR A 492 -10.43 -22.07 26.18
C TYR A 492 -10.37 -20.72 26.90
N THR A 493 -9.76 -19.71 26.26
CA THR A 493 -9.66 -18.35 26.80
C THR A 493 -11.03 -17.72 26.96
N LEU A 494 -11.90 -17.84 25.95
CA LEU A 494 -13.28 -17.33 26.01
C LEU A 494 -14.13 -18.03 27.07
N ASN A 495 -14.03 -19.36 27.20
CA ASN A 495 -14.70 -20.13 28.26
C ASN A 495 -14.25 -19.69 29.66
N SER A 496 -12.96 -19.40 29.84
CA SER A 496 -12.44 -18.85 31.10
C SER A 496 -13.11 -17.51 31.46
N LEU A 497 -13.31 -16.64 30.46
CA LEU A 497 -13.98 -15.35 30.64
C LEU A 497 -15.48 -15.49 30.94
N VAL A 498 -16.17 -16.47 30.32
CA VAL A 498 -17.58 -16.77 30.63
C VAL A 498 -17.76 -17.21 32.08
N ASN A 499 -16.82 -18.01 32.59
CA ASN A 499 -16.83 -18.50 33.97
C ASN A 499 -16.36 -17.46 35.01
N SER A 500 -15.99 -16.26 34.58
CA SER A 500 -15.52 -15.16 35.44
C SER A 500 -16.67 -14.25 35.90
N ASP A 501 -16.35 -13.01 36.33
CA ASP A 501 -17.29 -11.97 36.74
C ASP A 501 -18.40 -11.68 35.71
N THR A 502 -19.54 -11.16 36.17
CA THR A 502 -20.74 -10.89 35.35
C THR A 502 -20.46 -9.95 34.17
N SER A 503 -19.65 -8.92 34.36
CA SER A 503 -19.27 -7.96 33.30
C SER A 503 -18.40 -8.60 32.20
N LEU A 504 -17.45 -9.46 32.60
CA LEU A 504 -16.59 -10.20 31.67
C LEU A 504 -17.38 -11.26 30.91
N ARG A 505 -18.40 -11.87 31.54
CA ARG A 505 -19.32 -12.80 30.89
C ARG A 505 -20.09 -12.14 29.75
N TYR A 506 -20.67 -10.96 29.96
CA TYR A 506 -21.37 -10.22 28.89
C TYR A 506 -20.44 -9.89 27.72
N PHE A 507 -19.20 -9.51 28.04
CA PHE A 507 -18.21 -9.22 27.02
C PHE A 507 -17.73 -10.48 26.29
N ALA A 508 -17.57 -11.61 26.99
CA ALA A 508 -17.21 -12.89 26.38
C ALA A 508 -18.28 -13.36 25.39
N VAL A 509 -19.56 -13.19 25.71
CA VAL A 509 -20.68 -13.48 24.78
C VAL A 509 -20.61 -12.60 23.53
N GLN A 510 -20.27 -11.32 23.68
CA GLN A 510 -20.01 -10.45 22.53
C GLN A 510 -18.82 -10.95 21.68
N LEU A 511 -17.74 -11.42 22.30
CA LEU A 511 -16.60 -11.99 21.59
C LEU A 511 -16.94 -13.30 20.88
N TYR A 512 -17.79 -14.15 21.47
CA TYR A 512 -18.32 -15.35 20.81
C TYR A 512 -19.16 -15.01 19.58
N ALA A 513 -19.97 -13.96 19.62
CA ALA A 513 -20.72 -13.49 18.46
C ALA A 513 -19.79 -13.04 17.32
N ILE A 514 -18.71 -12.30 17.63
CA ILE A 514 -17.69 -11.92 16.64
C ILE A 514 -16.95 -13.17 16.13
N ALA A 515 -16.61 -14.12 17.00
CA ALA A 515 -15.94 -15.37 16.61
C ALA A 515 -16.81 -16.23 15.68
N LEU A 516 -18.12 -16.29 15.91
CA LEU A 516 -19.09 -17.01 15.09
C LEU A 516 -19.23 -16.38 13.68
N GLU A 517 -19.14 -15.06 13.58
CA GLU A 517 -19.07 -14.35 12.30
C GLU A 517 -17.87 -14.82 11.47
N LYS A 518 -16.71 -15.04 12.11
CA LYS A 518 -15.50 -15.48 11.42
C LYS A 518 -15.53 -16.97 11.09
N GLU A 519 -15.79 -17.85 12.08
CA GLU A 519 -15.71 -19.31 11.92
C GLU A 519 -17.01 -19.99 12.41
N PRO A 520 -17.78 -20.65 11.51
CA PRO A 520 -19.08 -21.24 11.85
C PRO A 520 -18.98 -22.45 12.77
N ARG A 521 -17.82 -23.13 12.83
CA ARG A 521 -17.59 -24.27 13.73
C ARG A 521 -17.69 -23.91 15.21
N CYS A 522 -17.67 -22.62 15.54
CA CYS A 522 -17.83 -22.13 16.90
C CYS A 522 -19.30 -22.05 17.37
N GLN A 523 -20.28 -22.35 16.50
CA GLN A 523 -21.71 -22.24 16.80
C GLN A 523 -22.09 -22.96 18.09
N ARG A 524 -21.63 -24.21 18.29
CA ARG A 524 -21.94 -24.97 19.50
C ARG A 524 -21.52 -24.23 20.77
N PHE A 525 -20.29 -23.73 20.82
CA PHE A 525 -19.75 -23.04 21.99
C PHE A 525 -20.44 -21.68 22.24
N ALA A 526 -20.77 -20.96 21.16
CA ALA A 526 -21.51 -19.71 21.25
C ALA A 526 -22.96 -19.94 21.75
N SER A 527 -23.63 -20.98 21.25
CA SER A 527 -24.97 -21.36 21.69
C SER A 527 -24.97 -21.77 23.16
N ASP A 528 -24.00 -22.58 23.60
CA ASP A 528 -23.86 -22.98 25.00
C ASP A 528 -23.70 -21.74 25.90
N ALA A 529 -22.81 -20.80 25.53
CA ALA A 529 -22.61 -19.55 26.28
C ALA A 529 -23.85 -18.64 26.32
N LEU A 530 -24.61 -18.54 25.22
CA LEU A 530 -25.85 -17.75 25.15
C LEU A 530 -26.97 -18.38 25.97
N ILE A 531 -27.09 -19.70 25.94
CA ILE A 531 -28.09 -20.45 26.69
C ILE A 531 -27.80 -20.35 28.19
N ASP A 532 -26.54 -20.48 28.60
CA ASP A 532 -26.14 -20.35 30.00
C ASP A 532 -26.41 -18.93 30.52
N LEU A 533 -26.11 -17.90 29.72
CA LEU A 533 -26.45 -16.52 30.04
C LEU A 533 -27.97 -16.31 30.21
N ALA A 534 -28.78 -16.95 29.37
CA ALA A 534 -30.25 -16.85 29.42
C ALA A 534 -30.90 -17.68 30.55
N LYS A 535 -30.15 -18.62 31.16
CA LYS A 535 -30.62 -19.49 32.26
C LYS A 535 -30.31 -18.93 33.65
N GLU A 536 -29.48 -17.90 33.76
CA GLU A 536 -29.11 -17.33 35.05
C GLU A 536 -30.34 -16.89 35.85
N THR A 537 -30.41 -17.38 37.09
CA THR A 537 -31.55 -17.22 38.01
C THR A 537 -31.59 -15.83 38.68
N GLY A 538 -30.61 -14.97 38.41
CA GLY A 538 -30.60 -13.57 38.78
C GLY A 538 -31.01 -12.69 37.61
N HIS A 539 -32.20 -12.09 37.69
CA HIS A 539 -32.77 -11.23 36.65
C HIS A 539 -32.04 -9.89 36.55
N ASP A 540 -30.86 -9.88 35.94
CA ASP A 540 -30.19 -8.65 35.53
C ASP A 540 -30.56 -8.34 34.08
N TRP A 541 -31.28 -7.25 33.84
CA TRP A 541 -31.66 -6.80 32.49
C TRP A 541 -30.46 -6.64 31.54
N HIS A 542 -29.26 -6.49 32.09
CA HIS A 542 -28.01 -6.50 31.34
C HIS A 542 -27.73 -7.83 30.60
N SER A 543 -28.11 -8.99 31.17
CA SER A 543 -27.90 -10.29 30.51
C SER A 543 -28.79 -10.44 29.29
N ASP A 544 -30.07 -10.07 29.40
CA ASP A 544 -31.04 -10.09 28.30
C ASP A 544 -30.66 -9.11 27.18
N VAL A 545 -30.15 -7.92 27.53
CA VAL A 545 -29.64 -6.94 26.55
C VAL A 545 -28.39 -7.45 25.85
N ALA A 546 -27.43 -8.04 26.59
CA ALA A 546 -26.21 -8.60 26.01
C ALA A 546 -26.53 -9.77 25.06
N CYS A 547 -27.45 -10.66 25.46
CA CYS A 547 -27.94 -11.76 24.63
C CYS A 547 -28.62 -11.27 23.36
N ALA A 548 -29.60 -10.36 23.47
CA ALA A 548 -30.31 -9.79 22.32
C ALA A 548 -29.36 -9.05 21.36
N ARG A 549 -28.36 -8.33 21.90
CA ARG A 549 -27.36 -7.62 21.09
C ARG A 549 -26.45 -8.59 20.34
N ALA A 550 -25.99 -9.66 21.00
CA ALA A 550 -25.16 -10.68 20.39
C ALA A 550 -25.91 -11.39 19.25
N ILE A 551 -27.17 -11.78 19.48
CA ILE A 551 -28.02 -12.38 18.44
C ILE A 551 -28.23 -11.41 17.29
N LYS A 552 -28.57 -10.14 17.55
CA LYS A 552 -28.74 -9.11 16.51
C LYS A 552 -27.50 -8.97 15.62
N HIS A 553 -26.30 -8.98 16.23
CA HIS A 553 -25.03 -8.90 15.51
C HIS A 553 -24.85 -10.09 14.56
N VAL A 554 -25.14 -11.31 15.02
CA VAL A 554 -25.06 -12.51 14.19
C VAL A 554 -26.13 -12.51 13.10
N CYS A 555 -27.36 -12.07 13.40
CA CYS A 555 -28.44 -11.97 12.39
C CYS A 555 -28.08 -11.04 11.24
N GLY A 556 -27.40 -9.91 11.52
CA GLY A 556 -26.97 -8.96 10.50
C GLY A 556 -25.85 -9.50 9.59
N SER A 557 -24.93 -10.31 10.14
CA SER A 557 -23.79 -10.83 9.39
C SER A 557 -24.06 -12.18 8.71
N ARG A 558 -24.72 -13.11 9.40
CA ARG A 558 -25.01 -14.49 8.96
C ARG A 558 -26.36 -14.99 9.49
N PRO A 559 -27.47 -14.61 8.83
CA PRO A 559 -28.81 -14.96 9.29
C PRO A 559 -29.10 -16.47 9.31
N GLU A 560 -28.44 -17.26 8.45
CA GLU A 560 -28.61 -18.72 8.35
C GLU A 560 -28.32 -19.48 9.66
N LEU A 561 -27.37 -18.99 10.46
CA LEU A 561 -26.94 -19.62 11.71
C LEU A 561 -27.87 -19.28 12.90
N CYS A 562 -28.87 -18.42 12.69
CA CYS A 562 -29.70 -17.86 13.75
C CYS A 562 -31.03 -18.59 13.98
N THR A 563 -31.32 -19.64 13.22
CA THR A 563 -32.53 -20.48 13.40
C THR A 563 -32.62 -21.04 14.83
N ASP A 564 -31.49 -21.47 15.38
CA ASP A 564 -31.37 -21.99 16.74
C ASP A 564 -31.58 -20.93 17.83
N PHE A 565 -31.46 -19.64 17.49
CA PHE A 565 -31.60 -18.51 18.43
C PHE A 565 -33.03 -17.94 18.50
N VAL A 566 -33.92 -18.31 17.58
CA VAL A 566 -35.34 -17.86 17.58
C VAL A 566 -36.07 -18.16 18.90
N PRO A 567 -35.90 -19.35 19.53
CA PRO A 567 -36.50 -19.62 20.83
C PRO A 567 -36.01 -18.66 21.93
N LEU A 568 -34.73 -18.27 21.90
CA LEU A 568 -34.15 -17.31 22.86
C LEU A 568 -34.74 -15.92 22.65
N LEU A 569 -34.92 -15.46 21.40
CA LEU A 569 -35.58 -14.19 21.10
C LEU A 569 -37.03 -14.17 21.60
N SER A 570 -37.79 -15.26 21.38
CA SER A 570 -39.15 -15.40 21.92
C SER A 570 -39.15 -15.37 23.44
N GLN A 571 -38.18 -16.03 24.09
CA GLN A 571 -38.03 -16.04 25.54
C GLN A 571 -37.74 -14.64 26.10
N ILE A 572 -36.86 -13.85 25.46
CA ILE A 572 -36.57 -12.46 25.85
C ILE A 572 -37.84 -11.59 25.74
N LEU A 573 -38.58 -11.70 24.63
CA LEU A 573 -39.86 -10.97 24.44
C LEU A 573 -40.92 -11.35 25.47
N ASN A 574 -40.89 -12.59 25.96
CA ASN A 574 -41.85 -13.10 26.95
C ASN A 574 -41.46 -12.78 28.39
N ARG A 575 -40.18 -12.49 28.68
CA ARG A 575 -39.67 -12.22 30.04
C ARG A 575 -39.56 -10.74 30.37
N CYS A 576 -39.21 -9.90 29.39
CA CYS A 576 -38.87 -8.49 29.61
C CYS A 576 -40.11 -7.56 29.70
N HIS A 577 -40.80 -7.57 30.84
CA HIS A 577 -41.97 -6.71 31.09
C HIS A 577 -41.62 -5.33 31.66
N ASP A 578 -40.45 -5.18 32.29
CA ASP A 578 -40.04 -3.95 32.96
C ASP A 578 -39.55 -2.86 31.99
N GLN A 579 -39.51 -1.60 32.46
CA GLN A 579 -38.99 -0.47 31.68
C GLN A 579 -37.53 -0.70 31.23
N ASN A 580 -36.72 -1.32 32.09
CA ASN A 580 -35.31 -1.64 31.81
C ASN A 580 -35.15 -2.75 30.75
N GLY A 581 -36.09 -3.71 30.71
CA GLY A 581 -36.12 -4.77 29.70
C GLY A 581 -36.57 -4.30 28.32
N GLY A 582 -37.05 -3.05 28.18
CA GLY A 582 -37.53 -2.50 26.92
C GLY A 582 -36.47 -2.48 25.82
N THR A 583 -35.20 -2.23 26.17
CA THR A 583 -34.07 -2.26 25.23
C THR A 583 -33.82 -3.67 24.70
N ALA A 584 -33.90 -4.71 25.54
CA ALA A 584 -33.73 -6.10 25.12
C ALA A 584 -34.84 -6.52 24.15
N SER A 585 -36.11 -6.16 24.45
CA SER A 585 -37.24 -6.44 23.57
C SER A 585 -37.14 -5.71 22.22
N ALA A 586 -36.66 -4.46 22.21
CA ALA A 586 -36.43 -3.72 20.97
C ALA A 586 -35.31 -4.34 20.13
N LEU A 587 -34.20 -4.77 20.74
CA LEU A 587 -33.12 -5.48 20.02
C LEU A 587 -33.59 -6.84 19.49
N ALA A 588 -34.46 -7.53 20.22
CA ALA A 588 -35.06 -8.77 19.76
C ALA A 588 -35.98 -8.56 18.55
N LEU A 589 -36.78 -7.48 18.53
CA LEU A 589 -37.60 -7.11 17.36
C LEU A 589 -36.74 -6.72 16.16
N ASP A 590 -35.67 -5.96 16.38
CA ASP A 590 -34.71 -5.65 15.32
C ASP A 590 -34.08 -6.93 14.75
N SER A 591 -33.75 -7.91 15.60
CA SER A 591 -33.22 -9.21 15.16
C SER A 591 -34.24 -9.98 14.33
N ILE A 592 -35.52 -9.97 14.73
CA ILE A 592 -36.62 -10.56 13.96
C ILE A 592 -36.79 -9.87 12.61
N SER A 593 -36.67 -8.54 12.55
CA SER A 593 -36.73 -7.78 11.28
C SER A 593 -35.67 -8.29 10.29
N LEU A 594 -34.42 -8.43 10.73
CA LEU A 594 -33.31 -8.94 9.91
C LEU A 594 -33.52 -10.40 9.46
N LEU A 595 -34.12 -11.24 10.31
CA LEU A 595 -34.45 -12.63 9.98
C LEU A 595 -35.61 -12.74 8.98
N CYS A 596 -36.55 -11.79 9.03
CA CYS A 596 -37.62 -11.65 8.07
C CYS A 596 -37.12 -11.16 6.70
N GLU A 597 -36.21 -10.18 6.70
CA GLU A 597 -35.57 -9.64 5.49
C GLU A 597 -34.81 -10.72 4.73
N SER A 598 -34.04 -11.54 5.46
CA SER A 598 -33.28 -12.65 4.91
C SER A 598 -34.09 -13.92 4.59
N ALA A 599 -35.43 -13.85 4.71
CA ALA A 599 -36.36 -14.96 4.47
C ALA A 599 -36.16 -16.22 5.35
N VAL A 600 -35.41 -16.12 6.45
CA VAL A 600 -35.24 -17.22 7.41
C VAL A 600 -36.55 -17.48 8.18
N ILE A 601 -37.33 -16.42 8.44
CA ILE A 601 -38.64 -16.49 9.11
C ILE A 601 -39.69 -15.77 8.27
N GLY A 602 -40.91 -16.30 8.23
CA GLY A 602 -42.04 -15.65 7.54
C GLY A 602 -42.61 -14.45 8.33
N VAL A 603 -42.72 -13.29 7.67
CA VAL A 603 -43.24 -12.03 8.26
C VAL A 603 -44.68 -12.18 8.73
N CYS A 604 -45.58 -12.70 7.88
CA CYS A 604 -47.01 -12.79 8.20
C CYS A 604 -47.29 -13.74 9.37
N SER A 605 -46.59 -14.88 9.44
CA SER A 605 -46.67 -15.80 10.58
C SER A 605 -46.15 -15.18 11.86
N THR A 606 -45.05 -14.42 11.77
CA THR A 606 -44.43 -13.77 12.92
C THR A 606 -45.28 -12.63 13.44
N TRP A 607 -45.84 -11.80 12.56
CA TRP A 607 -46.74 -10.71 12.94
C TRP A 607 -48.02 -11.24 13.59
N LYS A 608 -48.61 -12.33 13.09
CA LYS A 608 -49.77 -12.97 13.75
C LYS A 608 -49.49 -13.36 15.20
N LEU A 609 -48.27 -13.79 15.51
CA LEU A 609 -47.84 -14.14 16.87
C LEU A 609 -47.51 -12.91 17.74
N LEU A 610 -46.93 -11.87 17.16
CA LEU A 610 -46.51 -10.65 17.88
C LEU A 610 -47.64 -9.63 18.08
N ALA A 611 -48.56 -9.50 17.12
CA ALA A 611 -49.65 -8.54 17.11
C ALA A 611 -50.45 -8.44 18.44
N PRO A 612 -50.89 -9.55 19.09
CA PRO A 612 -51.67 -9.45 20.33
C PRO A 612 -50.87 -8.85 21.49
N LYS A 613 -49.54 -8.96 21.49
CA LYS A 613 -48.66 -8.37 22.50
C LYS A 613 -48.34 -6.92 22.16
N MET A 614 -47.95 -6.67 20.91
CA MET A 614 -47.53 -5.34 20.47
C MET A 614 -48.65 -4.30 20.53
N ARG A 615 -49.91 -4.71 20.31
CA ARG A 615 -51.08 -3.82 20.47
C ARG A 615 -51.31 -3.33 21.92
N LYS A 616 -50.74 -4.02 22.91
CA LYS A 616 -50.82 -3.64 24.34
C LYS A 616 -49.58 -2.90 24.83
N GLU A 617 -48.55 -2.80 24.01
CA GLU A 617 -47.27 -2.19 24.37
C GLU A 617 -47.38 -0.66 24.40
N LYS A 618 -46.74 -0.04 25.39
CA LYS A 618 -46.75 1.42 25.60
C LYS A 618 -45.36 2.03 25.68
N ARG A 619 -44.31 1.21 25.79
CA ARG A 619 -42.92 1.67 25.93
C ARG A 619 -42.40 2.22 24.60
N THR A 620 -41.96 3.48 24.60
CA THR A 620 -41.47 4.22 23.43
C THR A 620 -40.40 3.46 22.63
N ILE A 621 -39.38 2.90 23.30
CA ILE A 621 -38.23 2.22 22.65
C ILE A 621 -38.68 1.00 21.81
N ILE A 622 -39.71 0.28 22.26
CA ILE A 622 -40.24 -0.89 21.56
C ILE A 622 -41.11 -0.45 20.38
N LEU A 623 -41.94 0.58 20.58
CA LEU A 623 -42.78 1.14 19.52
C LEU A 623 -41.92 1.74 18.39
N GLU A 624 -40.79 2.38 18.71
CA GLU A 624 -39.80 2.82 17.71
C GLU A 624 -39.23 1.66 16.88
N SER A 625 -38.82 0.57 17.55
CA SER A 625 -38.32 -0.64 16.86
C SER A 625 -39.40 -1.31 16.02
N LEU A 626 -40.64 -1.36 16.52
CA LEU A 626 -41.79 -1.87 15.79
C LEU A 626 -42.10 -1.03 14.54
N CYS A 627 -42.04 0.30 14.64
CA CYS A 627 -42.17 1.18 13.47
C CYS A 627 -41.06 0.93 12.45
N ARG A 628 -39.82 0.66 12.89
CA ARG A 628 -38.71 0.28 11.99
C ARG A 628 -38.98 -1.06 11.30
N LEU A 629 -39.44 -2.07 12.03
CA LEU A 629 -39.86 -3.35 11.45
C LEU A 629 -40.94 -3.15 10.38
N PHE A 630 -41.93 -2.28 10.63
CA PHE A 630 -42.95 -1.94 9.62
C PHE A 630 -42.39 -1.16 8.43
N ALA A 631 -41.41 -0.30 8.63
CA ALA A 631 -40.75 0.40 7.53
C ALA A 631 -40.12 -0.58 6.53
N ASP A 632 -39.59 -1.71 7.03
CA ASP A 632 -38.92 -2.75 6.23
C ASP A 632 -39.91 -3.74 5.57
N VAL A 633 -41.20 -3.73 5.96
CA VAL A 633 -42.22 -4.65 5.44
C VAL A 633 -42.35 -4.61 3.92
N PRO A 634 -42.42 -3.45 3.23
CA PRO A 634 -42.51 -3.39 1.78
C PRO A 634 -41.32 -4.04 1.04
N SER A 635 -40.16 -4.15 1.68
CA SER A 635 -38.97 -4.78 1.12
C SER A 635 -38.87 -6.29 1.36
N PHE A 636 -39.72 -6.87 2.21
CA PHE A 636 -39.64 -8.29 2.55
C PHE A 636 -40.17 -9.22 1.43
N PRO A 637 -39.64 -10.45 1.32
CA PRO A 637 -40.14 -11.43 0.38
C PRO A 637 -41.47 -12.04 0.85
N PHE A 638 -42.54 -11.82 0.09
CA PHE A 638 -43.86 -12.43 0.32
C PHE A 638 -44.10 -13.65 -0.58
N LYS A 639 -44.89 -14.61 -0.08
CA LYS A 639 -45.29 -15.80 -0.86
C LYS A 639 -46.42 -15.52 -1.85
N SER A 640 -47.29 -14.57 -1.54
CA SER A 640 -48.41 -14.11 -2.38
C SER A 640 -48.75 -12.65 -2.09
N ASP A 641 -49.27 -11.93 -3.09
CA ASP A 641 -49.72 -10.53 -2.92
C ASP A 641 -50.84 -10.40 -1.88
N ASP A 642 -51.71 -11.41 -1.74
CA ASP A 642 -52.77 -11.43 -0.72
C ASP A 642 -52.23 -11.39 0.72
N ASP A 643 -51.06 -11.99 0.95
CA ASP A 643 -50.41 -12.00 2.27
C ASP A 643 -49.89 -10.60 2.63
N TYR A 644 -49.34 -9.89 1.64
CA TYR A 644 -48.90 -8.51 1.78
C TYR A 644 -50.08 -7.57 2.06
N GLU A 645 -51.16 -7.69 1.29
CA GLU A 645 -52.35 -6.83 1.44
C GLU A 645 -53.03 -7.04 2.81
N SER A 646 -53.07 -8.28 3.32
CA SER A 646 -53.59 -8.55 4.67
C SER A 646 -52.80 -7.84 5.78
N LEU A 647 -51.48 -7.77 5.62
CA LEU A 647 -50.60 -7.12 6.59
C LEU A 647 -50.59 -5.60 6.40
N PHE A 648 -50.73 -5.11 5.17
CA PHE A 648 -50.87 -3.70 4.84
C PHE A 648 -52.10 -3.07 5.51
N VAL A 649 -53.26 -3.74 5.41
CA VAL A 649 -54.52 -3.29 6.03
C VAL A 649 -54.43 -3.23 7.56
N ASP A 650 -53.65 -4.11 8.17
CA ASP A 650 -53.45 -4.13 9.62
C ASP A 650 -52.41 -3.10 10.11
N VAL A 651 -51.35 -2.85 9.33
CA VAL A 651 -50.17 -2.06 9.76
C VAL A 651 -50.34 -0.56 9.50
N VAL A 652 -50.86 -0.17 8.32
CA VAL A 652 -50.95 1.26 7.95
C VAL A 652 -51.86 2.06 8.88
N PRO A 653 -53.07 1.61 9.25
CA PRO A 653 -53.89 2.30 10.24
C PRO A 653 -53.24 2.38 11.62
N LEU A 654 -52.49 1.35 12.01
CA LEU A 654 -51.76 1.31 13.27
C LEU A 654 -50.64 2.38 13.29
N LEU A 655 -49.88 2.52 12.21
CA LEU A 655 -48.88 3.58 12.06
C LEU A 655 -49.53 4.97 12.17
N TRP A 656 -50.65 5.20 11.49
CA TRP A 656 -51.39 6.47 11.61
C TRP A 656 -51.90 6.74 13.02
N SER A 657 -52.32 5.69 13.76
CA SER A 657 -52.70 5.84 15.18
C SER A 657 -51.52 6.28 16.06
N TYR A 658 -50.30 5.87 15.72
CA TYR A 658 -49.07 6.31 16.40
C TYR A 658 -48.67 7.74 16.03
N VAL A 659 -48.96 8.21 14.82
CA VAL A 659 -48.74 9.61 14.42
C VAL A 659 -49.61 10.59 15.23
N VAL A 660 -50.85 10.17 15.55
CA VAL A 660 -51.79 10.97 16.37
C VAL A 660 -51.54 10.79 17.87
N SER A 661 -50.78 9.77 18.26
CA SER A 661 -50.42 9.55 19.66
C SER A 661 -49.54 10.69 20.20
N GLY A 662 -49.66 10.97 21.50
CA GLY A 662 -48.95 12.10 22.13
C GLY A 662 -47.43 11.94 22.28
N ASP A 663 -46.85 10.78 21.96
CA ASP A 663 -45.41 10.53 22.07
C ASP A 663 -44.67 10.95 20.80
N MET A 664 -43.85 11.99 20.92
CA MET A 664 -43.10 12.59 19.82
C MET A 664 -42.22 11.58 19.09
N ARG A 665 -41.49 10.71 19.80
CA ARG A 665 -40.49 9.83 19.18
C ARG A 665 -41.13 8.68 18.40
N VAL A 666 -42.27 8.19 18.89
CA VAL A 666 -43.05 7.16 18.19
C VAL A 666 -43.70 7.75 16.96
N ALA A 667 -44.28 8.95 17.06
CA ALA A 667 -44.90 9.62 15.91
C ALA A 667 -43.88 9.95 14.80
N GLU A 668 -42.66 10.38 15.14
CA GLU A 668 -41.59 10.53 14.16
C GLU A 668 -41.22 9.20 13.49
N SER A 669 -41.08 8.12 14.26
CA SER A 669 -40.73 6.80 13.75
C SER A 669 -41.83 6.22 12.87
N ALA A 670 -43.09 6.45 13.22
CA ALA A 670 -44.25 6.06 12.44
C ALA A 670 -44.33 6.81 11.10
N LEU A 671 -44.08 8.13 11.08
CA LEU A 671 -43.98 8.89 9.84
C LEU A 671 -42.81 8.44 8.97
N ARG A 672 -41.66 8.11 9.55
CA ARG A 672 -40.54 7.51 8.80
C ARG A 672 -40.92 6.17 8.18
N ALA A 673 -41.66 5.33 8.91
CA ALA A 673 -42.16 4.06 8.39
C ALA A 673 -43.15 4.25 7.23
N LEU A 674 -44.06 5.24 7.34
CA LEU A 674 -45.03 5.55 6.28
C LEU A 674 -44.40 6.00 4.95
N LYS A 675 -43.14 6.46 4.96
CA LYS A 675 -42.39 6.83 3.74
C LYS A 675 -42.10 5.65 2.83
N SER A 676 -41.96 4.44 3.37
CA SER A 676 -41.64 3.25 2.56
C SER A 676 -42.86 2.68 1.83
N TYR A 677 -44.06 3.14 2.17
CA TYR A 677 -45.30 2.72 1.53
C TYR A 677 -45.70 3.68 0.40
N SER A 678 -46.11 3.10 -0.74
CA SER A 678 -46.59 3.86 -1.89
C SER A 678 -47.84 4.67 -1.54
N PHE A 679 -47.81 5.98 -1.81
CA PHE A 679 -48.95 6.87 -1.54
C PHE A 679 -50.18 6.50 -2.37
N ALA A 680 -50.00 5.85 -3.52
CA ALA A 680 -51.08 5.45 -4.41
C ALA A 680 -51.94 4.30 -3.84
N ARG A 681 -51.41 3.52 -2.88
CA ARG A 681 -52.10 2.38 -2.26
C ARG A 681 -52.80 2.73 -0.95
N ILE A 682 -52.57 3.93 -0.40
CA ILE A 682 -53.16 4.33 0.89
C ILE A 682 -54.64 4.68 0.68
N PRO A 683 -55.58 3.96 1.31
CA PRO A 683 -56.99 4.29 1.21
C PRO A 683 -57.34 5.46 2.13
N LEU A 684 -58.39 6.22 1.77
CA LEU A 684 -58.85 7.37 2.56
C LEU A 684 -59.29 6.96 3.97
N ASN A 685 -59.81 5.74 4.15
CA ASN A 685 -60.26 5.19 5.43
C ASN A 685 -59.10 4.85 6.41
N ALA A 686 -57.84 4.81 5.94
CA ALA A 686 -56.68 4.54 6.79
C ALA A 686 -56.14 5.80 7.50
N LEU A 687 -56.50 7.00 7.02
CA LEU A 687 -56.05 8.28 7.60
C LEU A 687 -56.85 8.63 8.86
N PRO A 688 -56.26 9.30 9.87
CA PRO A 688 -57.00 9.79 11.03
C PRO A 688 -58.07 10.83 10.66
N LEU A 689 -59.16 10.89 11.45
CA LEU A 689 -60.28 11.82 11.23
C LEU A 689 -59.84 13.29 11.19
N ASP A 690 -58.84 13.66 11.98
CA ASP A 690 -58.30 15.03 12.06
C ASP A 690 -57.69 15.51 10.74
N PHE A 691 -57.25 14.61 9.87
CA PHE A 691 -56.64 14.96 8.57
C PHE A 691 -57.66 14.94 7.41
N ARG A 692 -58.92 14.58 7.69
CA ARG A 692 -60.02 14.46 6.70
C ARG A 692 -60.99 15.64 6.69
N MET A 693 -60.80 16.65 7.52
CA MET A 693 -61.70 17.81 7.59
C MET A 693 -61.76 18.50 6.20
N ASN A 694 -62.82 19.23 5.83
CA ASN A 694 -62.92 20.00 4.56
C ASN A 694 -62.62 19.27 3.22
N VAL A 695 -62.76 17.94 3.11
CA VAL A 695 -62.65 17.26 1.81
C VAL A 695 -63.87 17.61 0.94
N THR A 696 -63.67 18.44 -0.08
CA THR A 696 -64.71 18.72 -1.09
C THR A 696 -64.74 17.59 -2.13
N LEU A 697 -65.86 16.89 -2.25
CA LEU A 697 -66.08 15.88 -3.28
C LEU A 697 -65.96 16.51 -4.69
N PRO A 698 -65.34 15.83 -5.67
CA PRO A 698 -65.35 16.27 -7.06
C PRO A 698 -66.79 16.33 -7.61
N ARG A 699 -67.10 17.30 -8.48
CA ARG A 699 -68.46 17.52 -9.03
C ARG A 699 -69.11 16.27 -9.66
N VAL A 700 -68.29 15.34 -10.18
CA VAL A 700 -68.73 14.08 -10.81
C VAL A 700 -69.36 13.10 -9.80
N TYR A 701 -69.00 13.18 -8.52
CA TYR A 701 -69.53 12.31 -7.47
C TYR A 701 -70.76 12.91 -6.76
N TYR A 702 -71.03 14.22 -6.91
CA TYR A 702 -72.24 14.85 -6.38
C TYR A 702 -73.51 14.21 -6.96
N GLU A 703 -73.50 13.84 -8.23
CA GLU A 703 -74.64 13.20 -8.90
C GLU A 703 -74.87 11.74 -8.47
N LYS A 704 -73.82 11.03 -8.06
CA LYS A 704 -73.92 9.64 -7.55
C LYS A 704 -74.20 9.57 -6.04
N ALA A 705 -73.67 10.51 -5.25
CA ALA A 705 -73.86 10.60 -3.80
C ALA A 705 -75.29 10.96 -3.40
N ALA A 706 -76.04 11.69 -4.24
CA ALA A 706 -77.43 12.03 -3.97
C ALA A 706 -78.39 10.81 -4.05
N SER A 707 -77.95 9.67 -4.57
CA SER A 707 -78.82 8.52 -4.88
C SER A 707 -78.69 7.31 -3.96
N LYS A 708 -77.65 7.23 -3.11
CA LYS A 708 -77.49 6.18 -2.08
C LYS A 708 -76.75 6.74 -0.87
N ASP A 709 -77.25 6.41 0.32
CA ASP A 709 -76.71 6.70 1.66
C ASP A 709 -75.36 5.98 1.88
N VAL A 710 -74.35 6.34 1.09
CA VAL A 710 -73.01 5.77 1.10
C VAL A 710 -72.06 6.87 1.55
N ASN A 711 -71.28 6.58 2.59
CA ASN A 711 -70.30 7.53 3.10
C ASN A 711 -69.35 7.97 1.97
N PRO A 712 -68.96 9.26 1.91
CA PRO A 712 -68.05 9.77 0.88
C PRO A 712 -66.70 9.05 0.85
N GLU A 713 -66.38 8.36 1.95
CA GLU A 713 -65.18 7.55 2.19
C GLU A 713 -65.12 6.25 1.36
N ASP A 714 -66.27 5.66 1.01
CA ASP A 714 -66.36 4.44 0.19
C ASP A 714 -66.41 4.75 -1.32
N MET A 715 -66.63 6.03 -1.68
CA MET A 715 -66.70 6.48 -3.09
C MET A 715 -65.35 6.93 -3.66
N LEU A 716 -64.39 7.33 -2.82
CA LEU A 716 -63.07 7.82 -3.23
C LEU A 716 -62.00 6.76 -2.97
N GLN A 717 -61.50 6.13 -4.04
CA GLN A 717 -60.40 5.15 -3.99
C GLN A 717 -59.00 5.79 -3.83
N TYR A 718 -58.91 7.10 -3.59
CA TYR A 718 -57.65 7.83 -3.47
C TYR A 718 -57.76 8.94 -2.42
N VAL A 719 -56.63 9.34 -1.84
CA VAL A 719 -56.55 10.46 -0.90
C VAL A 719 -56.47 11.80 -1.67
N PRO A 720 -57.42 12.74 -1.47
CA PRO A 720 -57.34 14.07 -2.05
C PRO A 720 -56.16 14.86 -1.50
N GLY A 721 -55.46 15.62 -2.37
CA GLY A 721 -54.23 16.35 -1.98
C GLY A 721 -54.42 17.34 -0.81
N ALA A 722 -55.64 17.86 -0.61
CA ALA A 722 -55.96 18.76 0.50
C ALA A 722 -55.79 18.13 1.89
N CYS A 723 -55.92 16.80 2.01
CA CYS A 723 -55.74 16.08 3.28
C CYS A 723 -54.29 16.18 3.78
N TRP A 724 -53.32 16.21 2.86
CA TRP A 724 -51.90 16.36 3.21
C TRP A 724 -51.58 17.74 3.80
N ILE A 725 -52.25 18.80 3.33
CA ILE A 725 -52.10 20.14 3.91
C ILE A 725 -52.74 20.21 5.30
N GLN A 726 -53.83 19.48 5.52
CA GLN A 726 -54.44 19.39 6.84
C GLN A 726 -53.61 18.58 7.82
N MET A 727 -52.96 17.52 7.36
CA MET A 727 -51.93 16.85 8.13
C MET A 727 -50.86 17.85 8.58
N LEU A 728 -50.30 18.67 7.68
CA LEU A 728 -49.32 19.69 8.06
C LEU A 728 -49.87 20.73 9.05
N LYS A 729 -51.17 21.06 9.00
CA LYS A 729 -51.82 22.00 9.93
C LYS A 729 -52.09 21.39 11.32
N ASN A 730 -52.37 20.08 11.38
CA ASN A 730 -52.86 19.41 12.58
C ASN A 730 -51.80 18.56 13.31
N VAL A 731 -50.63 18.33 12.71
CA VAL A 731 -49.50 17.63 13.34
C VAL A 731 -48.78 18.54 14.36
N ASN A 732 -48.20 17.94 15.41
CA ASN A 732 -47.42 18.66 16.42
C ASN A 732 -46.24 19.42 15.79
N ARG A 733 -45.94 20.62 16.32
CA ARG A 733 -44.92 21.56 15.80
C ARG A 733 -43.54 20.93 15.64
N SER A 734 -43.15 20.03 16.53
CA SER A 734 -41.85 19.36 16.48
C SER A 734 -41.75 18.27 15.41
N ILE A 735 -42.89 17.70 15.02
CA ILE A 735 -42.98 16.57 14.06
C ILE A 735 -43.19 17.09 12.63
N LEU A 736 -43.62 18.34 12.49
CA LEU A 736 -43.89 19.01 11.22
C LEU A 736 -42.78 18.82 10.17
N PRO A 737 -41.48 18.91 10.48
CA PRO A 737 -40.42 18.67 9.49
C PRO A 737 -40.40 17.23 8.95
N VAL A 738 -40.67 16.23 9.80
CA VAL A 738 -40.71 14.80 9.43
C VAL A 738 -41.96 14.48 8.59
N ALA A 739 -43.07 15.15 8.89
CA ALA A 739 -44.27 15.12 8.05
C ALA A 739 -44.02 15.77 6.68
N GLY A 740 -43.22 16.85 6.64
CA GLY A 740 -42.74 17.43 5.38
C GLY A 740 -41.89 16.47 4.57
N ASP A 741 -40.98 15.73 5.21
CA ASP A 741 -40.17 14.72 4.53
C ASP A 741 -41.01 13.58 3.92
N LEU A 742 -42.15 13.22 4.55
CA LEU A 742 -43.10 12.25 3.97
C LEU A 742 -43.67 12.76 2.64
N LEU A 743 -44.02 14.04 2.58
CA LEU A 743 -44.51 14.66 1.35
C LEU A 743 -43.41 14.79 0.30
N ILE A 744 -42.15 14.98 0.69
CA ILE A 744 -41.01 14.94 -0.24
C ILE A 744 -40.96 13.56 -0.93
N SER A 745 -41.00 12.46 -0.18
CA SER A 745 -41.00 11.11 -0.77
C SER A 745 -42.21 10.85 -1.69
N TYR A 746 -43.39 11.36 -1.32
CA TYR A 746 -44.58 11.21 -2.16
C TYR A 746 -44.52 12.05 -3.43
N ILE A 747 -43.93 13.24 -3.37
CA ILE A 747 -43.65 14.07 -4.55
C ILE A 747 -42.63 13.38 -5.45
N GLU A 748 -41.59 12.74 -4.91
CA GLU A 748 -40.62 11.97 -5.70
C GLU A 748 -41.29 10.81 -6.46
N GLU A 749 -42.13 10.04 -5.77
CA GLU A 749 -42.90 8.96 -6.39
C GLU A 749 -43.85 9.52 -7.47
N GLU A 750 -44.54 10.63 -7.18
CA GLU A 750 -45.45 11.30 -8.11
C GLU A 750 -44.71 11.79 -9.37
N LEU A 751 -43.56 12.46 -9.23
CA LEU A 751 -42.72 12.92 -10.34
C LEU A 751 -42.19 11.75 -11.19
N GLY A 752 -41.91 10.60 -10.57
CA GLY A 752 -41.58 9.35 -11.24
C GLY A 752 -42.65 8.96 -12.28
N THR A 753 -43.92 9.07 -11.91
CA THR A 753 -45.07 8.71 -12.77
C THR A 753 -45.39 9.71 -13.88
N TYR A 754 -44.92 10.95 -13.77
CA TYR A 754 -45.22 12.00 -14.74
C TYR A 754 -44.48 11.82 -16.08
N LYS A 755 -45.23 11.91 -17.17
CA LYS A 755 -44.74 11.92 -18.56
C LYS A 755 -44.34 13.33 -19.02
N SER A 756 -43.50 13.42 -20.05
CA SER A 756 -42.96 14.68 -20.60
C SER A 756 -44.02 15.72 -21.00
N GLN A 757 -45.23 15.29 -21.34
CA GLN A 757 -46.35 16.16 -21.75
C GLN A 757 -46.81 17.13 -20.65
N ILE A 758 -46.63 16.78 -19.37
CA ILE A 758 -47.01 17.67 -18.25
C ILE A 758 -46.08 18.89 -18.16
N TYR A 759 -44.86 18.79 -18.68
CA TYR A 759 -43.85 19.85 -18.64
C TYR A 759 -43.90 20.80 -19.84
N ASN A 760 -44.45 20.35 -20.98
CA ASN A 760 -44.51 21.13 -22.22
C ASN A 760 -45.92 21.71 -22.41
N TRP A 761 -46.17 22.88 -21.83
CA TRP A 761 -47.44 23.60 -21.98
C TRP A 761 -47.43 24.48 -23.25
N SER A 762 -48.41 24.29 -24.14
CA SER A 762 -48.47 24.95 -25.45
C SER A 762 -48.79 26.45 -25.41
N GLN A 763 -49.27 26.98 -24.27
CA GLN A 763 -49.70 28.39 -24.11
C GLN A 763 -48.79 29.23 -23.20
N GLY A 764 -47.52 28.83 -23.01
CA GLY A 764 -46.58 29.53 -22.12
C GLY A 764 -46.69 29.08 -20.66
N GLU A 765 -46.31 29.93 -19.69
CA GLU A 765 -46.31 29.56 -18.26
C GLU A 765 -47.74 29.48 -17.68
N PRO A 766 -48.15 28.35 -17.08
CA PRO A 766 -49.47 28.22 -16.48
C PRO A 766 -49.58 29.08 -15.20
N CYS A 767 -50.78 29.63 -14.96
CA CYS A 767 -51.01 30.57 -13.85
C CYS A 767 -51.26 29.90 -12.49
N ASN A 768 -51.51 28.58 -12.44
CA ASN A 768 -51.78 27.83 -11.21
C ASN A 768 -51.53 26.33 -11.41
N PHE A 769 -51.51 25.56 -10.33
CA PHE A 769 -51.29 24.10 -10.35
C PHE A 769 -52.55 23.27 -10.64
N LYS A 770 -53.67 23.89 -11.06
CA LYS A 770 -54.96 23.17 -11.22
C LYS A 770 -55.00 22.22 -12.43
N TYR A 771 -54.01 22.30 -13.33
CA TYR A 771 -53.85 21.36 -14.45
C TYR A 771 -53.37 19.98 -14.00
N LEU A 772 -52.86 19.85 -12.78
CA LEU A 772 -52.48 18.57 -12.18
C LEU A 772 -53.70 17.84 -11.58
N PRO A 773 -53.67 16.50 -11.44
CA PRO A 773 -54.75 15.72 -10.84
C PRO A 773 -55.10 16.13 -9.40
N GLU A 774 -56.35 15.90 -8.95
CA GLU A 774 -56.80 16.26 -7.59
C GLU A 774 -56.15 15.41 -6.47
N ARG A 775 -55.64 14.23 -6.83
CA ARG A 775 -54.82 13.38 -5.97
C ARG A 775 -53.37 13.87 -5.80
N SER A 776 -52.96 14.89 -6.55
CA SER A 776 -51.57 15.35 -6.59
C SER A 776 -51.16 16.08 -5.32
N VAL A 777 -50.01 15.68 -4.76
CA VAL A 777 -49.41 16.33 -3.60
C VAL A 777 -48.79 17.67 -4.04
N ILE A 778 -48.15 17.71 -5.21
CA ILE A 778 -47.59 18.94 -5.80
C ILE A 778 -48.67 20.01 -5.98
N ARG A 779 -49.86 19.63 -6.49
CA ARG A 779 -50.99 20.55 -6.65
C ARG A 779 -51.43 21.15 -5.32
N ALA A 780 -51.52 20.35 -4.28
CA ALA A 780 -51.98 20.79 -2.98
C ALA A 780 -50.99 21.74 -2.30
N VAL A 781 -49.70 21.39 -2.29
CA VAL A 781 -48.62 22.22 -1.72
C VAL A 781 -48.48 23.53 -2.51
N GLY A 782 -48.44 23.47 -3.84
CA GLY A 782 -48.26 24.64 -4.69
C GLY A 782 -49.45 25.60 -4.67
N GLU A 783 -50.68 25.09 -4.65
CA GLU A 783 -51.88 25.95 -4.56
C GLU A 783 -52.07 26.54 -3.16
N HIS A 784 -51.62 25.84 -2.11
CA HIS A 784 -51.58 26.39 -0.75
C HIS A 784 -50.58 27.56 -0.67
N LEU A 785 -49.35 27.38 -1.17
CA LEU A 785 -48.33 28.45 -1.26
C LEU A 785 -48.82 29.68 -2.04
N ARG A 786 -49.64 29.49 -3.09
CA ARG A 786 -50.15 30.58 -3.93
C ARG A 786 -51.30 31.35 -3.28
N ARG A 787 -52.14 30.70 -2.48
CA ARG A 787 -53.37 31.28 -1.90
C ARG A 787 -53.23 31.77 -0.46
N SER A 788 -52.24 31.27 0.27
CA SER A 788 -52.07 31.63 1.68
C SER A 788 -51.68 33.09 1.86
N ASP A 789 -52.15 33.67 2.97
CA ASP A 789 -51.82 35.04 3.36
C ASP A 789 -50.52 35.02 4.19
N PRO A 790 -49.44 35.69 3.74
CA PRO A 790 -48.17 35.73 4.46
C PRO A 790 -48.26 36.41 5.84
N THR A 791 -49.37 37.09 6.16
CA THR A 791 -49.54 37.85 7.42
C THR A 791 -50.08 37.00 8.59
N ASP A 792 -50.61 35.80 8.37
CA ASP A 792 -51.12 34.93 9.43
C ASP A 792 -49.99 34.09 10.07
N PRO A 793 -49.65 34.30 11.37
CA PRO A 793 -48.56 33.60 12.03
C PRO A 793 -48.77 32.07 12.18
N ASN A 794 -50.01 31.58 12.14
CA ASN A 794 -50.28 30.14 12.17
C ASN A 794 -50.08 29.49 10.79
N GLU A 795 -50.34 30.21 9.70
CA GLU A 795 -50.07 29.73 8.34
C GLU A 795 -48.59 29.87 7.97
N GLN A 796 -47.86 30.88 8.50
CA GLN A 796 -46.44 31.10 8.23
C GLN A 796 -45.57 29.85 8.41
N ARG A 797 -45.85 29.02 9.42
CA ARG A 797 -45.11 27.76 9.68
C ARG A 797 -45.33 26.71 8.60
N VAL A 798 -46.59 26.53 8.17
CA VAL A 798 -46.95 25.57 7.12
C VAL A 798 -46.45 26.06 5.76
N ILE A 799 -46.50 27.38 5.51
CA ILE A 799 -45.92 28.02 4.32
C ILE A 799 -44.41 27.78 4.27
N LEU A 800 -43.69 27.97 5.38
CA LEU A 800 -42.25 27.72 5.45
C LEU A 800 -41.88 26.27 5.14
N GLU A 801 -42.65 25.30 5.65
CA GLU A 801 -42.42 23.88 5.35
C GLU A 801 -42.82 23.51 3.94
N CYS A 802 -43.88 24.10 3.39
CA CYS A 802 -44.23 23.94 1.97
C CYS A 802 -43.13 24.51 1.05
N MET A 803 -42.51 25.63 1.42
CA MET A 803 -41.34 26.18 0.74
C MET A 803 -40.12 25.24 0.85
N ARG A 804 -39.88 24.64 2.03
CA ARG A 804 -38.83 23.64 2.23
C ARG A 804 -39.05 22.40 1.36
N ILE A 805 -40.29 21.90 1.27
CA ILE A 805 -40.67 20.77 0.41
C ILE A 805 -40.36 21.12 -1.05
N PHE A 806 -40.77 22.28 -1.55
CA PHE A 806 -40.48 22.67 -2.95
C PHE A 806 -39.00 23.00 -3.21
N ALA A 807 -38.28 23.50 -2.21
CA ALA A 807 -36.84 23.76 -2.29
C ALA A 807 -36.00 22.46 -2.24
N HIS A 808 -36.59 21.30 -1.93
CA HIS A 808 -35.90 20.00 -1.96
C HIS A 808 -35.45 19.63 -3.39
N LYS A 809 -34.29 18.96 -3.52
CA LYS A 809 -33.68 18.64 -4.82
C LYS A 809 -34.26 17.34 -5.37
N TYR A 810 -35.33 17.43 -6.16
CA TYR A 810 -35.98 16.30 -6.81
C TYR A 810 -35.21 15.78 -8.04
N THR A 811 -35.44 14.50 -8.40
CA THR A 811 -34.85 13.84 -9.58
C THR A 811 -35.33 14.42 -10.91
N LYS A 812 -36.60 14.86 -10.97
CA LYS A 812 -37.17 15.66 -12.06
C LYS A 812 -37.55 17.03 -11.51
N LEU A 813 -37.49 18.06 -12.34
CA LEU A 813 -37.95 19.40 -11.96
C LEU A 813 -39.45 19.39 -11.65
N LEU A 814 -39.90 20.30 -10.79
CA LEU A 814 -41.33 20.47 -10.52
C LEU A 814 -42.07 20.97 -11.79
N PRO A 815 -43.35 20.64 -11.96
CA PRO A 815 -44.18 21.18 -13.04
C PRO A 815 -44.16 22.72 -13.07
N ASN A 816 -44.01 23.30 -14.26
CA ASN A 816 -43.80 24.73 -14.44
C ASN A 816 -45.07 25.55 -14.07
N VAL A 817 -44.90 26.74 -13.48
CA VAL A 817 -45.94 27.72 -13.12
C VAL A 817 -45.32 29.13 -13.14
N LYS A 818 -46.12 30.19 -13.28
CA LYS A 818 -45.67 31.57 -13.03
C LYS A 818 -45.22 31.76 -11.58
N TRP A 819 -43.92 31.94 -11.34
CA TRP A 819 -43.33 32.01 -10.00
C TRP A 819 -43.41 33.38 -9.31
N ASP A 820 -44.09 34.37 -9.91
CA ASP A 820 -44.18 35.74 -9.40
C ASP A 820 -44.71 35.85 -7.96
N PHE A 821 -45.54 34.89 -7.53
CA PHE A 821 -46.08 34.85 -6.17
C PHE A 821 -44.99 34.66 -5.09
N LEU A 822 -43.84 34.07 -5.44
CA LEU A 822 -42.73 33.87 -4.52
C LEU A 822 -42.11 35.19 -4.04
N SER A 823 -42.22 36.26 -4.82
CA SER A 823 -41.73 37.60 -4.42
C SER A 823 -42.36 38.10 -3.12
N LYS A 824 -43.62 37.70 -2.84
CA LYS A 824 -44.36 38.02 -1.62
C LYS A 824 -44.03 37.06 -0.48
N THR A 825 -43.87 35.76 -0.76
CA THR A 825 -43.56 34.76 0.27
C THR A 825 -42.10 34.85 0.74
N MET A 826 -41.17 35.28 -0.11
CA MET A 826 -39.78 35.56 0.25
C MET A 826 -39.63 36.71 1.26
N GLN A 827 -40.66 37.53 1.47
CA GLN A 827 -40.63 38.65 2.43
C GLN A 827 -41.04 38.23 3.85
N ILE A 828 -41.53 37.00 4.04
CA ILE A 828 -42.03 36.48 5.33
C ILE A 828 -40.89 36.33 6.35
N SER A 829 -39.76 35.75 5.93
CA SER A 829 -38.61 35.51 6.78
C SER A 829 -37.36 35.29 5.93
N GLU A 830 -36.19 35.34 6.57
CA GLU A 830 -34.92 35.13 5.88
C GLU A 830 -34.77 33.70 5.34
N THR A 831 -35.32 32.69 6.03
CA THR A 831 -35.33 31.29 5.58
C THR A 831 -36.30 31.08 4.41
N ALA A 832 -37.45 31.75 4.41
CA ALA A 832 -38.37 31.75 3.26
C ALA A 832 -37.72 32.34 2.00
N LYS A 833 -36.89 33.37 2.17
CA LYS A 833 -36.11 33.97 1.08
C LYS A 833 -35.10 32.98 0.51
N GLU A 834 -34.39 32.25 1.36
CA GLU A 834 -33.43 31.21 0.95
C GLU A 834 -34.13 30.09 0.16
N TYR A 835 -35.20 29.50 0.69
CA TYR A 835 -35.96 28.47 -0.02
C TYR A 835 -36.55 28.98 -1.33
N GLY A 836 -37.03 30.22 -1.34
CA GLY A 836 -37.48 30.88 -2.56
C GLY A 836 -36.37 30.99 -3.61
N LEU A 837 -35.16 31.36 -3.20
CA LEU A 837 -34.00 31.43 -4.11
C LEU A 837 -33.65 30.04 -4.65
N PHE A 838 -33.68 28.98 -3.83
CA PHE A 838 -33.48 27.60 -4.30
C PHE A 838 -34.50 27.19 -5.38
N ILE A 839 -35.77 27.49 -5.16
CA ILE A 839 -36.84 27.17 -6.12
C ILE A 839 -36.62 27.94 -7.43
N VAL A 840 -36.45 29.26 -7.33
CA VAL A 840 -36.32 30.14 -8.50
C VAL A 840 -35.05 29.84 -9.30
N SER A 841 -33.91 29.59 -8.64
CA SER A 841 -32.65 29.26 -9.32
C SER A 841 -32.67 27.93 -10.05
N ARG A 842 -33.45 26.94 -9.61
CA ARG A 842 -33.59 25.66 -10.35
C ARG A 842 -34.53 25.76 -11.53
N HIS A 843 -35.56 26.62 -11.42
CA HIS A 843 -36.55 26.80 -12.47
C HIS A 843 -36.18 27.86 -13.51
N SER A 844 -35.10 28.62 -13.32
CA SER A 844 -34.70 29.72 -14.21
C SER A 844 -34.38 29.31 -15.65
N TYR A 845 -34.01 28.06 -15.89
CA TYR A 845 -33.76 27.56 -17.25
C TYR A 845 -35.07 27.31 -18.04
N ILE A 846 -36.16 26.93 -17.35
CA ILE A 846 -37.44 26.56 -17.97
C ILE A 846 -38.47 27.70 -17.89
N SER A 847 -38.43 28.49 -16.81
CA SER A 847 -39.38 29.55 -16.51
C SER A 847 -38.77 30.94 -16.68
N LEU A 848 -39.44 31.77 -17.48
CA LEU A 848 -39.14 33.18 -17.68
C LEU A 848 -39.41 34.01 -16.41
N SER A 849 -40.51 33.77 -15.70
CA SER A 849 -40.80 34.48 -14.44
C SER A 849 -39.74 34.18 -13.38
N ALA A 850 -39.29 32.93 -13.28
CA ALA A 850 -38.16 32.56 -12.41
C ALA A 850 -36.85 33.23 -12.85
N LYS A 851 -36.53 33.21 -14.16
CA LYS A 851 -35.33 33.85 -14.71
C LYS A 851 -35.26 35.35 -14.39
N LEU A 852 -36.35 36.09 -14.60
CA LEU A 852 -36.43 37.52 -14.30
C LEU A 852 -36.25 37.80 -12.80
N LEU A 853 -36.75 36.94 -11.92
CA LEU A 853 -36.51 37.06 -10.47
C LEU A 853 -35.04 36.82 -10.10
N VAL A 854 -34.33 35.88 -10.74
CA VAL A 854 -32.88 35.70 -10.55
C VAL A 854 -32.12 36.93 -11.07
N GLU A 855 -32.43 37.41 -12.27
CA GLU A 855 -31.78 38.60 -12.86
C GLU A 855 -31.98 39.84 -11.98
N ASN A 856 -33.18 40.05 -11.44
CA ASN A 856 -33.47 41.13 -10.50
C ASN A 856 -32.71 41.00 -9.17
N CYS A 857 -32.40 39.79 -8.73
CA CYS A 857 -31.56 39.56 -7.56
C CYS A 857 -30.07 39.81 -7.87
N MET A 858 -29.62 39.42 -9.07
CA MET A 858 -28.23 39.56 -9.53
C MET A 858 -27.88 40.99 -9.98
N SER A 859 -28.84 41.78 -10.46
CA SER A 859 -28.62 43.16 -10.92
C SER A 859 -28.10 44.10 -9.81
N LYS A 860 -28.34 43.74 -8.55
CA LYS A 860 -27.78 44.41 -7.37
C LYS A 860 -26.24 44.45 -7.38
N TYR A 861 -25.61 43.42 -7.95
CA TYR A 861 -24.16 43.30 -8.11
C TYR A 861 -23.57 44.14 -9.25
N ARG A 862 -24.43 44.68 -10.14
CA ARG A 862 -24.00 45.54 -11.27
C ARG A 862 -24.17 47.03 -11.00
N SER A 863 -24.79 47.39 -9.89
CA SER A 863 -25.09 48.80 -9.60
C SER A 863 -23.79 49.58 -9.36
N ALA A 864 -23.67 50.77 -9.96
CA ALA A 864 -22.49 51.64 -9.81
C ALA A 864 -22.26 52.16 -8.38
N ILE A 865 -23.19 51.87 -7.46
CA ILE A 865 -23.16 52.26 -6.03
C ILE A 865 -22.50 51.15 -5.18
N PHE A 866 -22.33 49.94 -5.72
CA PHE A 866 -21.80 48.79 -5.01
C PHE A 866 -20.33 49.00 -4.63
N LYS A 867 -20.02 49.03 -3.32
CA LYS A 867 -18.63 49.09 -2.83
C LYS A 867 -18.11 47.68 -2.51
N PRO A 868 -17.12 47.15 -3.25
CA PRO A 868 -16.61 45.79 -3.06
C PRO A 868 -16.10 45.50 -1.63
N ALA A 869 -15.52 46.48 -0.94
CA ALA A 869 -14.90 46.27 0.37
C ALA A 869 -15.88 46.31 1.57
N SER A 870 -17.05 46.95 1.45
CA SER A 870 -18.02 47.13 2.58
C SER A 870 -19.36 46.44 2.34
N ASP A 871 -19.88 46.47 1.11
CA ASP A 871 -21.19 45.89 0.78
C ASP A 871 -21.10 44.40 0.42
N ALA A 872 -20.00 43.96 -0.20
CA ALA A 872 -19.77 42.54 -0.45
C ALA A 872 -19.67 41.76 0.87
N GLY A 873 -19.10 42.38 1.91
CA GLY A 873 -19.04 41.76 3.23
C GLY A 873 -20.39 41.65 3.92
N LEU A 874 -21.27 42.65 3.82
CA LEU A 874 -22.63 42.56 4.39
C LEU A 874 -23.52 41.54 3.66
N LEU A 875 -23.28 41.33 2.37
CA LEU A 875 -24.02 40.38 1.53
C LEU A 875 -23.48 38.95 1.67
N LEU A 876 -22.15 38.76 1.70
CA LEU A 876 -21.50 37.45 1.82
C LEU A 876 -21.51 36.89 3.26
N VAL A 877 -21.40 37.73 4.30
CA VAL A 877 -21.45 37.31 5.72
C VAL A 877 -22.85 36.80 6.11
N ASN A 878 -23.88 37.16 5.37
CA ASN A 878 -25.26 36.74 5.63
C ASN A 878 -25.62 35.34 5.10
N GLU A 879 -24.65 34.49 4.73
CA GLU A 879 -24.80 33.07 4.27
C GLU A 879 -25.66 32.82 3.00
N LYS A 880 -26.37 33.85 2.50
CA LYS A 880 -27.48 33.71 1.54
C LYS A 880 -27.09 33.65 0.05
N HIS A 881 -25.82 33.85 -0.32
CA HIS A 881 -25.35 33.70 -1.72
C HIS A 881 -24.86 32.29 -2.05
N LEU A 882 -24.67 31.44 -1.03
CA LEU A 882 -24.39 30.03 -1.24
C LEU A 882 -25.56 29.30 -1.91
N ALA A 883 -26.79 29.80 -1.79
CA ALA A 883 -27.94 29.26 -2.53
C ALA A 883 -27.78 29.41 -4.05
N PHE A 884 -27.16 30.49 -4.53
CA PHE A 884 -26.83 30.64 -5.96
C PHE A 884 -25.71 29.70 -6.37
N TYR A 885 -24.66 29.57 -5.56
CA TYR A 885 -23.58 28.61 -5.82
C TYR A 885 -24.07 27.16 -5.80
N ALA A 886 -24.95 26.79 -4.86
CA ALA A 886 -25.52 25.45 -4.74
C ALA A 886 -26.37 25.06 -5.97
N ASN A 887 -26.91 26.04 -6.70
CA ASN A 887 -27.66 25.82 -7.95
C ASN A 887 -26.94 26.42 -9.16
N LEU A 888 -25.62 26.65 -9.08
CA LEU A 888 -24.85 27.34 -10.14
C LEU A 888 -24.99 26.62 -11.49
N HIS A 889 -25.08 25.29 -11.46
CA HIS A 889 -25.31 24.46 -12.63
C HIS A 889 -26.55 24.87 -13.44
N GLU A 890 -27.70 25.04 -12.78
CA GLU A 890 -28.94 25.44 -13.45
C GLU A 890 -28.91 26.91 -13.88
N ILE A 891 -28.25 27.75 -13.10
CA ILE A 891 -28.08 29.18 -13.41
C ILE A 891 -27.18 29.37 -14.64
N CYS A 892 -26.09 28.61 -14.76
CA CYS A 892 -25.19 28.61 -15.92
C CYS A 892 -25.84 28.05 -17.20
N ARG A 893 -26.99 27.36 -17.10
CA ARG A 893 -27.80 27.00 -18.27
C ARG A 893 -28.79 28.10 -18.64
N ALA A 894 -29.26 28.86 -17.66
CA ALA A 894 -30.30 29.88 -17.84
C ALA A 894 -29.78 31.26 -18.27
N LEU A 895 -28.58 31.65 -17.82
CA LEU A 895 -28.02 33.01 -17.97
C LEU A 895 -26.75 33.04 -18.84
N PRO A 896 -26.54 34.11 -19.62
CA PRO A 896 -25.32 34.31 -20.41
C PRO A 896 -24.12 34.72 -19.52
N PRO A 897 -22.87 34.55 -20.00
CA PRO A 897 -21.66 34.75 -19.18
C PRO A 897 -21.48 36.18 -18.66
N ASN A 898 -21.86 37.19 -19.45
CA ASN A 898 -21.77 38.60 -19.05
C ASN A 898 -22.61 38.90 -17.81
N ASP A 899 -23.70 38.14 -17.62
CA ASP A 899 -24.61 38.36 -16.52
C ASP A 899 -24.11 37.79 -15.19
N LEU A 900 -23.24 36.78 -15.26
CA LEU A 900 -22.67 36.05 -14.12
C LEU A 900 -21.27 36.54 -13.73
N LYS A 901 -20.48 37.04 -14.68
CA LYS A 901 -19.07 37.42 -14.49
C LYS A 901 -18.82 38.27 -13.25
N HIS A 902 -19.51 39.41 -13.14
CA HIS A 902 -19.32 40.36 -12.02
C HIS A 902 -19.66 39.74 -10.66
N PHE A 903 -20.72 38.92 -10.60
CA PHE A 903 -21.08 38.24 -9.36
C PHE A 903 -19.99 37.25 -8.94
N LEU A 904 -19.52 36.40 -9.87
CA LEU A 904 -18.53 35.36 -9.59
C LEU A 904 -17.15 35.92 -9.23
N GLU A 905 -16.69 36.96 -9.93
CA GLU A 905 -15.39 37.61 -9.65
C GLU A 905 -15.42 38.33 -8.28
N ILE A 906 -16.39 39.22 -8.05
CA ILE A 906 -16.47 40.02 -6.81
C ILE A 906 -16.61 39.15 -5.56
N SER A 907 -17.44 38.10 -5.63
CA SER A 907 -17.66 37.23 -4.48
C SER A 907 -16.50 36.28 -4.22
N LEU A 908 -15.81 35.82 -5.25
CA LEU A 908 -14.61 34.99 -5.09
C LEU A 908 -13.43 35.82 -4.58
N ASP A 909 -13.17 37.00 -5.15
CA ASP A 909 -12.08 37.89 -4.74
C ASP A 909 -12.24 38.29 -3.26
N TYR A 910 -13.46 38.64 -2.83
CA TYR A 910 -13.72 38.91 -1.41
C TYR A 910 -13.45 37.71 -0.50
N VAL A 911 -13.84 36.51 -0.91
CA VAL A 911 -13.64 35.28 -0.12
C VAL A 911 -12.15 34.92 -0.05
N VAL A 912 -11.40 35.09 -1.14
CA VAL A 912 -9.95 34.89 -1.20
C VAL A 912 -9.22 35.92 -0.34
N ASP A 913 -9.56 37.20 -0.45
CA ASP A 913 -8.99 38.28 0.37
C ASP A 913 -9.25 38.05 1.86
N LYS A 914 -10.46 37.62 2.25
CA LYS A 914 -10.76 37.30 3.66
C LYS A 914 -10.10 36.03 4.18
N MET A 915 -9.88 35.03 3.33
CA MET A 915 -9.10 33.85 3.71
C MET A 915 -7.62 34.18 3.97
N SER A 916 -7.06 35.16 3.25
CA SER A 916 -5.71 35.66 3.52
C SER A 916 -5.58 36.30 4.92
N LEU A 917 -6.71 36.75 5.50
CA LEU A 917 -6.82 37.32 6.85
C LEU A 917 -7.20 36.30 7.95
N ASN A 918 -7.12 34.99 7.69
CA ASN A 918 -7.39 33.90 8.64
C ASN A 918 -8.85 33.73 9.12
N ASP A 919 -9.85 34.10 8.33
CA ASP A 919 -11.26 33.86 8.66
C ASP A 919 -11.72 32.42 8.28
N GLU A 920 -12.04 31.59 9.28
CA GLU A 920 -12.53 30.21 9.08
C GLU A 920 -13.86 30.14 8.30
N LYS A 921 -14.72 31.15 8.43
CA LYS A 921 -16.01 31.18 7.71
C LYS A 921 -15.81 31.43 6.20
N ALA A 922 -14.79 32.20 5.85
CA ALA A 922 -14.41 32.42 4.45
C ALA A 922 -13.87 31.12 3.84
N ALA A 923 -13.09 30.32 4.59
CA ALA A 923 -12.61 29.01 4.15
C ALA A 923 -13.76 28.02 3.86
N ALA A 924 -14.72 27.89 4.77
CA ALA A 924 -15.91 27.05 4.54
C ALA A 924 -16.75 27.52 3.33
N SER A 925 -16.80 28.84 3.09
CA SER A 925 -17.52 29.41 1.94
C SER A 925 -16.79 29.11 0.63
N PHE A 926 -15.47 29.23 0.60
CA PHE A 926 -14.64 28.87 -0.56
C PHE A 926 -14.78 27.40 -0.92
N ASP A 927 -14.78 26.51 0.07
CA ASP A 927 -14.94 25.07 -0.14
C ASP A 927 -16.27 24.73 -0.81
N ARG A 928 -17.35 25.42 -0.41
CA ARG A 928 -18.68 25.29 -1.04
C ARG A 928 -18.67 25.84 -2.46
N ILE A 929 -18.07 27.01 -2.70
CA ILE A 929 -17.96 27.62 -4.03
C ILE A 929 -17.20 26.70 -5.01
N MET A 930 -16.05 26.17 -4.59
CA MET A 930 -15.24 25.29 -5.44
C MET A 930 -15.93 23.94 -5.69
N SER A 931 -16.64 23.40 -4.71
CA SER A 931 -17.47 22.20 -4.91
C SER A 931 -18.58 22.46 -5.94
N SER A 932 -19.20 23.64 -5.91
CA SER A 932 -20.16 24.05 -6.93
C SER A 932 -19.51 24.18 -8.31
N TYR A 933 -18.33 24.80 -8.43
CA TYR A 933 -17.62 24.89 -9.71
C TYR A 933 -17.33 23.51 -10.30
N ALA A 934 -16.89 22.55 -9.46
CA ALA A 934 -16.69 21.16 -9.87
C ALA A 934 -17.97 20.55 -10.47
N THR A 935 -19.13 20.73 -9.82
CA THR A 935 -20.41 20.20 -10.36
C THR A 935 -20.82 20.81 -11.69
N VAL A 936 -20.47 22.08 -11.95
CA VAL A 936 -20.77 22.74 -13.23
C VAL A 936 -19.84 22.25 -14.32
N LEU A 937 -18.54 22.12 -14.03
CA LEU A 937 -17.53 21.69 -14.98
C LEU A 937 -17.69 20.21 -15.40
N ASN A 938 -18.27 19.36 -14.55
CA ASN A 938 -18.56 17.97 -14.88
C ASN A 938 -19.76 17.80 -15.85
N SER A 939 -20.64 18.79 -15.99
CA SER A 939 -21.83 18.66 -16.85
C SER A 939 -21.57 19.08 -18.30
N ASP A 940 -21.73 18.13 -19.23
CA ASP A 940 -21.69 18.34 -20.69
C ASP A 940 -22.73 19.35 -21.22
N ALA A 941 -23.83 19.56 -20.50
CA ALA A 941 -24.93 20.42 -20.93
C ALA A 941 -24.79 21.91 -20.51
N THR A 942 -23.59 22.34 -20.12
CA THR A 942 -23.31 23.75 -19.81
C THR A 942 -22.92 24.54 -21.06
N HIS A 943 -23.32 25.82 -21.15
CA HIS A 943 -22.92 26.68 -22.26
C HIS A 943 -21.39 26.86 -22.28
N LEU A 944 -20.75 26.65 -23.44
CA LEU A 944 -19.31 26.79 -23.62
C LEU A 944 -18.78 28.14 -23.09
N GLY A 945 -19.51 29.24 -23.31
CA GLY A 945 -19.12 30.56 -22.81
C GLY A 945 -19.08 30.67 -21.28
N ASN A 946 -19.94 29.95 -20.55
CA ASN A 946 -19.92 29.90 -19.08
C ASN A 946 -18.80 29.00 -18.58
N ARG A 947 -18.48 27.91 -19.29
CA ARG A 947 -17.33 27.06 -19.00
C ARG A 947 -16.01 27.83 -19.16
N THR A 948 -15.85 28.59 -20.25
CA THR A 948 -14.68 29.46 -20.48
C THR A 948 -14.55 30.56 -19.43
N LEU A 949 -15.67 31.13 -18.97
CA LEU A 949 -15.69 32.09 -17.87
C LEU A 949 -15.16 31.46 -16.57
N LEU A 950 -15.63 30.27 -16.19
CA LEU A 950 -15.16 29.56 -15.00
C LEU A 950 -13.67 29.19 -15.10
N TYR A 951 -13.21 28.73 -16.27
CA TYR A 951 -11.79 28.48 -16.53
C TYR A 951 -10.94 29.75 -16.34
N THR A 952 -11.39 30.89 -16.86
CA THR A 952 -10.67 32.17 -16.73
C THR A 952 -10.56 32.60 -15.26
N ILE A 953 -11.64 32.42 -14.50
CA ILE A 953 -11.66 32.71 -13.06
C ILE A 953 -10.70 31.79 -12.29
N LEU A 954 -10.71 30.48 -12.57
CA LEU A 954 -9.79 29.51 -11.95
C LEU A 954 -8.31 29.82 -12.28
N LYS A 955 -8.03 30.26 -13.52
CA LYS A 955 -6.70 30.71 -13.96
C LYS A 955 -6.25 31.97 -13.22
N ASN A 956 -7.14 32.92 -12.96
CA ASN A 956 -6.81 34.11 -12.18
C ASN A 956 -6.45 33.75 -10.73
N VAL A 957 -7.19 32.81 -10.11
CA VAL A 957 -6.86 32.31 -8.76
C VAL A 957 -5.49 31.63 -8.75
N PHE A 958 -5.16 30.83 -9.77
CA PHE A 958 -3.86 30.18 -9.91
C PHE A 958 -2.67 31.16 -9.90
N GLN A 959 -2.85 32.35 -10.48
CA GLN A 959 -1.78 33.35 -10.61
C GLN A 959 -1.56 34.17 -9.34
N ASN A 960 -2.59 34.31 -8.49
CA ASN A 960 -2.62 35.29 -7.40
C ASN A 960 -2.52 34.66 -5.99
N VAL A 961 -2.56 33.34 -5.86
CA VAL A 961 -2.68 32.64 -4.57
C VAL A 961 -1.61 31.56 -4.40
N ASP A 962 -1.08 31.37 -3.19
CA ASP A 962 -0.24 30.21 -2.84
C ASP A 962 -1.11 28.97 -2.59
N LEU A 963 -1.14 28.06 -3.56
CA LEU A 963 -1.94 26.82 -3.51
C LEU A 963 -1.37 25.77 -2.54
N THR A 964 -0.22 26.02 -1.91
CA THR A 964 0.38 25.08 -0.95
C THR A 964 -0.25 25.12 0.44
N SER A 965 -1.07 26.13 0.72
CA SER A 965 -1.88 26.20 1.94
C SER A 965 -2.98 25.12 1.92
N THR A 966 -3.15 24.42 3.04
CA THR A 966 -4.19 23.40 3.24
C THR A 966 -5.61 23.92 3.01
N ARG A 967 -5.80 25.26 3.08
CA ARG A 967 -7.10 25.92 2.89
C ARG A 967 -7.60 25.93 1.46
N PHE A 968 -6.73 25.69 0.47
CA PHE A 968 -7.12 25.67 -0.94
C PHE A 968 -7.35 24.25 -1.47
N HIS A 969 -7.45 23.23 -0.62
CA HIS A 969 -7.58 21.84 -1.09
C HIS A 969 -8.81 21.62 -2.02
N LYS A 970 -9.92 22.32 -1.79
CA LYS A 970 -11.10 22.23 -2.67
C LYS A 970 -10.92 22.90 -4.04
N TYR A 971 -9.95 23.80 -4.20
CA TYR A 971 -9.58 24.34 -5.51
C TYR A 971 -9.14 23.22 -6.46
N PHE A 972 -8.32 22.27 -5.98
CA PHE A 972 -7.92 21.12 -6.78
C PHE A 972 -9.14 20.34 -7.26
N THR A 973 -10.16 20.14 -6.41
CA THR A 973 -11.40 19.42 -6.81
C THR A 973 -12.09 20.08 -8.01
N ALA A 974 -12.11 21.42 -8.09
CA ALA A 974 -12.68 22.13 -9.24
C ALA A 974 -11.80 22.03 -10.49
N VAL A 975 -10.48 22.15 -10.35
CA VAL A 975 -9.52 22.04 -11.47
C VAL A 975 -9.51 20.64 -12.08
N MET A 976 -9.72 19.60 -11.29
CA MET A 976 -9.76 18.21 -11.77
C MET A 976 -10.92 17.92 -12.75
N GLU A 977 -11.96 18.76 -12.78
CA GLU A 977 -13.11 18.63 -13.70
C GLU A 977 -12.88 19.38 -15.04
N LEU A 978 -11.72 20.04 -15.19
CA LEU A 978 -11.28 20.63 -16.46
C LEU A 978 -10.74 19.54 -17.40
N SER A 979 -10.78 19.81 -18.71
CA SER A 979 -10.18 18.92 -19.71
C SER A 979 -8.66 18.94 -19.61
N ALA A 980 -8.00 17.85 -20.04
CA ALA A 980 -6.53 17.75 -19.99
C ALA A 980 -5.84 18.93 -20.73
N ASP A 981 -6.35 19.36 -21.89
CA ASP A 981 -5.82 20.50 -22.66
C ASP A 981 -5.99 21.84 -21.92
N GLU A 982 -7.12 22.06 -21.23
CA GLU A 982 -7.33 23.26 -20.42
C GLU A 982 -6.33 23.32 -19.24
N VAL A 983 -6.06 22.18 -18.60
CA VAL A 983 -5.12 22.11 -17.48
C VAL A 983 -3.67 22.20 -17.94
N GLU A 984 -3.33 21.61 -19.09
CA GLU A 984 -2.01 21.72 -19.70
C GLU A 984 -1.68 23.18 -20.04
N ARG A 985 -2.62 23.90 -20.66
CA ARG A 985 -2.50 25.35 -20.91
C ARG A 985 -2.40 26.21 -19.65
N MET A 986 -2.88 25.70 -18.51
CA MET A 986 -2.82 26.39 -17.21
C MET A 986 -1.58 25.99 -16.37
N THR A 987 -0.86 24.93 -16.72
CA THR A 987 0.21 24.42 -15.84
C THR A 987 1.54 24.16 -16.54
N SER A 988 1.58 24.17 -17.88
CA SER A 988 2.80 23.90 -18.66
C SER A 988 3.83 25.02 -18.53
N PRO A 989 5.01 24.73 -17.93
CA PRO A 989 6.08 25.71 -17.85
C PRO A 989 6.71 26.04 -19.21
N SER A 990 6.68 25.12 -20.18
CA SER A 990 7.23 25.37 -21.53
C SER A 990 6.48 26.49 -22.27
N LEU A 991 5.18 26.68 -21.99
CA LEU A 991 4.37 27.75 -22.57
C LEU A 991 4.68 29.15 -21.97
N TRP A 992 5.34 29.23 -20.81
CA TRP A 992 5.56 30.48 -20.06
C TRP A 992 7.02 30.71 -19.64
N TRP A 993 7.95 30.03 -20.30
CA TRP A 993 9.38 29.99 -19.95
C TRP A 993 10.04 31.38 -19.79
N TRP A 994 9.50 32.43 -20.43
CA TRP A 994 10.03 33.80 -20.36
C TRP A 994 9.43 34.69 -19.23
N GLU A 995 8.33 34.28 -18.58
CA GLU A 995 7.53 35.13 -17.65
C GLU A 995 7.25 34.47 -16.27
N GLY A 996 7.73 33.25 -16.05
CA GLY A 996 7.41 32.45 -14.88
C GLY A 996 8.07 32.96 -13.59
N THR A 997 7.27 33.36 -12.60
CA THR A 997 7.74 33.53 -11.21
C THR A 997 7.90 32.15 -10.55
N PRO A 998 8.83 31.97 -9.59
CA PRO A 998 9.00 30.71 -8.86
C PRO A 998 7.70 30.25 -8.16
N GLU A 999 6.85 31.19 -7.76
CA GLU A 999 5.52 30.91 -7.18
C GLU A 999 4.56 30.25 -8.18
N LYS A 1000 4.55 30.71 -9.45
CA LYS A 1000 3.76 30.08 -10.52
C LYS A 1000 4.23 28.66 -10.80
N LEU A 1001 5.54 28.41 -10.79
CA LEU A 1001 6.09 27.06 -10.94
C LEU A 1001 5.69 26.15 -9.76
N ARG A 1002 5.70 26.68 -8.53
CA ARG A 1002 5.26 25.95 -7.33
C ARG A 1002 3.78 25.55 -7.40
N ASN A 1003 2.92 26.46 -7.85
CA ASN A 1003 1.50 26.18 -8.08
C ASN A 1003 1.29 25.17 -9.22
N ALA A 1004 2.05 25.26 -10.31
CA ALA A 1004 2.00 24.30 -11.41
C ALA A 1004 2.37 22.89 -10.95
N ILE A 1005 3.45 22.77 -10.16
CA ILE A 1005 3.85 21.50 -9.54
C ILE A 1005 2.73 20.99 -8.61
N ALA A 1006 2.16 21.83 -7.76
CA ALA A 1006 1.08 21.41 -6.85
C ALA A 1006 -0.13 20.82 -7.59
N VAL A 1007 -0.59 21.48 -8.65
CA VAL A 1007 -1.72 21.02 -9.47
C VAL A 1007 -1.38 19.71 -10.20
N ARG A 1008 -0.19 19.62 -10.82
CA ARG A 1008 0.25 18.41 -11.55
C ARG A 1008 0.47 17.21 -10.64
N VAL A 1009 0.96 17.42 -9.42
CA VAL A 1009 1.11 16.37 -8.41
C VAL A 1009 -0.27 15.88 -7.93
N GLU A 1010 -1.23 16.78 -7.71
CA GLU A 1010 -2.61 16.39 -7.36
C GLU A 1010 -3.31 15.63 -8.50
N LEU A 1011 -3.10 16.05 -9.75
CA LEU A 1011 -3.58 15.33 -10.95
C LEU A 1011 -3.00 13.92 -11.03
N ALA A 1012 -1.69 13.79 -10.82
CA ALA A 1012 -1.02 12.49 -10.85
C ALA A 1012 -1.44 11.58 -9.68
N SER A 1013 -1.85 12.16 -8.54
CA SER A 1013 -2.30 11.41 -7.35
C SER A 1013 -3.75 10.94 -7.48
N LYS A 1014 -4.64 11.75 -8.07
CA LYS A 1014 -6.05 11.40 -8.25
C LYS A 1014 -6.23 10.68 -9.58
N ARG A 1015 -6.63 9.40 -9.50
CA ARG A 1015 -6.68 8.35 -10.54
C ARG A 1015 -7.55 8.61 -11.79
N PHE A 1016 -7.51 9.81 -12.38
CA PHE A 1016 -8.39 10.24 -13.48
C PHE A 1016 -7.78 10.05 -14.88
N THR A 1017 -6.46 9.86 -14.98
CA THR A 1017 -5.77 9.72 -16.27
C THR A 1017 -5.22 8.30 -16.48
N GLU A 1018 -5.24 7.84 -17.73
CA GLU A 1018 -4.64 6.54 -18.10
C GLU A 1018 -3.11 6.53 -17.87
N THR A 1019 -2.47 7.70 -17.85
CA THR A 1019 -1.03 7.89 -17.66
C THR A 1019 -0.74 8.99 -16.61
N PRO A 1020 -0.76 8.69 -15.30
CA PRO A 1020 -0.59 9.72 -14.26
C PRO A 1020 0.84 10.29 -14.15
N LEU A 1021 1.87 9.50 -14.44
CA LEU A 1021 3.27 9.91 -14.24
C LEU A 1021 3.82 10.79 -15.36
N THR A 1022 3.19 10.81 -16.55
CA THR A 1022 3.58 11.69 -17.66
C THR A 1022 3.47 13.17 -17.30
N TRP A 1023 2.51 13.53 -16.44
CA TRP A 1023 2.34 14.89 -15.93
C TRP A 1023 3.52 15.40 -15.09
N LEU A 1024 4.37 14.49 -14.60
CA LEU A 1024 5.57 14.83 -13.81
C LEU A 1024 6.83 15.01 -14.68
N ASN A 1025 6.83 14.54 -15.93
CA ASN A 1025 8.01 14.60 -16.80
C ASN A 1025 8.45 16.05 -17.08
N GLU A 1026 7.54 16.90 -17.57
CA GLU A 1026 7.88 18.29 -17.91
C GLU A 1026 8.32 19.12 -16.66
N PRO A 1027 7.68 19.00 -15.48
CA PRO A 1027 8.19 19.63 -14.26
C PRO A 1027 9.58 19.13 -13.84
N ILE A 1028 9.89 17.84 -14.01
CA ILE A 1028 11.21 17.28 -13.72
C ILE A 1028 12.26 17.93 -14.64
N ASP A 1029 11.98 18.00 -15.94
CA ASP A 1029 12.90 18.56 -16.94
C ASP A 1029 13.18 20.06 -16.66
N VAL A 1030 12.14 20.85 -16.36
CA VAL A 1030 12.27 22.29 -16.07
C VAL A 1030 13.03 22.56 -14.78
N VAL A 1031 12.79 21.77 -13.72
CA VAL A 1031 13.48 21.91 -12.43
C VAL A 1031 14.92 21.43 -12.51
N ALA A 1032 15.22 20.42 -13.33
CA ALA A 1032 16.58 19.95 -13.58
C ALA A 1032 17.46 21.09 -14.14
N SER A 1033 16.95 21.85 -15.11
CA SER A 1033 17.70 22.90 -15.81
C SER A 1033 17.78 24.25 -15.07
N ASN A 1034 16.73 24.67 -14.33
CA ASN A 1034 16.60 26.09 -13.95
C ASN A 1034 16.62 26.43 -12.44
N SER A 1035 16.39 25.50 -11.49
CA SER A 1035 16.26 25.90 -10.08
C SER A 1035 16.63 24.83 -9.05
N THR A 1036 17.65 25.10 -8.22
CA THR A 1036 18.06 24.22 -7.11
C THR A 1036 17.09 24.24 -5.94
N GLY A 1037 16.43 25.38 -5.68
CA GLY A 1037 15.50 25.55 -4.55
C GLY A 1037 14.19 24.76 -4.68
N MET A 1038 13.72 24.46 -5.89
CA MET A 1038 12.47 23.73 -6.13
C MET A 1038 12.65 22.21 -6.18
N ARG A 1039 13.90 21.71 -6.21
CA ARG A 1039 14.20 20.28 -6.28
C ARG A 1039 13.55 19.51 -5.13
N ARG A 1040 13.72 19.99 -3.90
CA ARG A 1040 13.14 19.33 -2.71
C ARG A 1040 11.61 19.28 -2.78
N TYR A 1041 10.97 20.38 -3.15
CA TYR A 1041 9.51 20.47 -3.25
C TYR A 1041 8.95 19.52 -4.31
N LEU A 1042 9.60 19.44 -5.49
CA LEU A 1042 9.20 18.48 -6.52
C LEU A 1042 9.40 17.03 -6.06
N LEU A 1043 10.52 16.72 -5.40
CA LEU A 1043 10.79 15.38 -4.85
C LEU A 1043 9.75 14.96 -3.81
N GLU A 1044 9.27 15.88 -2.95
CA GLU A 1044 8.17 15.64 -2.01
C GLU A 1044 6.84 15.36 -2.75
N GLY A 1045 6.59 16.09 -3.84
CA GLY A 1045 5.45 15.84 -4.73
C GLY A 1045 5.51 14.45 -5.38
N VAL A 1046 6.67 14.09 -5.95
CA VAL A 1046 6.91 12.77 -6.57
C VAL A 1046 6.73 11.64 -5.55
N GLN A 1047 7.29 11.80 -4.34
CA GLN A 1047 7.12 10.85 -3.25
C GLN A 1047 5.64 10.62 -2.91
N ARG A 1048 4.85 11.69 -2.81
CA ARG A 1048 3.41 11.61 -2.52
C ARG A 1048 2.64 10.85 -3.60
N VAL A 1049 2.87 11.17 -4.88
CA VAL A 1049 2.20 10.51 -6.02
C VAL A 1049 2.51 9.02 -6.03
N LEU A 1050 3.78 8.66 -5.86
CA LEU A 1050 4.22 7.26 -5.96
C LEU A 1050 3.80 6.42 -4.74
N ALA A 1051 3.67 7.03 -3.57
CA ALA A 1051 3.09 6.36 -2.39
C ALA A 1051 1.62 5.96 -2.63
N GLU A 1052 0.83 6.81 -3.30
CA GLU A 1052 -0.58 6.53 -3.63
C GLU A 1052 -0.73 5.49 -4.76
N LEU A 1053 0.18 5.51 -5.74
CA LEU A 1053 0.15 4.59 -6.90
C LEU A 1053 0.61 3.16 -6.58
N ARG A 1054 1.27 2.95 -5.43
CA ARG A 1054 1.82 1.66 -4.97
C ARG A 1054 0.85 0.47 -5.02
N TYR A 1055 -0.46 0.72 -4.90
CA TYR A 1055 -1.47 -0.32 -4.74
C TYR A 1055 -2.33 -0.61 -5.97
N THR A 1056 -2.28 0.22 -7.03
CA THR A 1056 -3.34 0.21 -8.05
C THR A 1056 -2.96 -0.25 -9.44
N THR A 1057 -1.75 0.00 -9.94
CA THR A 1057 -1.42 -0.36 -11.34
C THR A 1057 0.09 -0.54 -11.57
N ASP A 1058 0.61 -1.72 -11.24
CA ASP A 1058 2.05 -2.01 -11.26
C ASP A 1058 2.68 -1.98 -12.67
N LYS A 1059 1.94 -2.28 -13.75
CA LYS A 1059 2.51 -2.34 -15.11
C LYS A 1059 2.91 -0.97 -15.67
N TYR A 1060 2.07 0.05 -15.49
CA TYR A 1060 2.37 1.40 -15.96
C TYR A 1060 3.58 2.01 -15.24
N CYS A 1061 3.70 1.76 -13.93
CA CYS A 1061 4.86 2.21 -13.16
C CYS A 1061 6.16 1.56 -13.66
N VAL A 1062 6.11 0.28 -14.04
CA VAL A 1062 7.22 -0.42 -14.68
C VAL A 1062 7.63 0.25 -15.99
N ASP A 1063 6.67 0.50 -16.88
CA ASP A 1063 6.93 1.11 -18.19
C ASP A 1063 7.53 2.52 -18.04
N TRP A 1064 7.01 3.33 -17.11
CA TRP A 1064 7.54 4.68 -16.83
C TRP A 1064 8.97 4.64 -16.27
N ILE A 1065 9.29 3.69 -15.36
CA ILE A 1065 10.66 3.55 -14.84
C ILE A 1065 11.65 3.14 -15.94
N VAL A 1066 11.25 2.25 -16.85
CA VAL A 1066 12.08 1.85 -18.00
C VAL A 1066 12.30 3.03 -18.96
N GLU A 1067 11.25 3.81 -19.23
CA GLU A 1067 11.37 5.05 -20.00
C GLU A 1067 12.31 6.05 -19.30
N PHE A 1068 12.19 6.20 -17.99
CA PHE A 1068 13.01 7.11 -17.20
C PHE A 1068 14.49 6.69 -17.16
N MET A 1069 14.79 5.38 -17.07
CA MET A 1069 16.15 4.85 -17.22
C MET A 1069 16.73 5.20 -18.60
N SER A 1070 15.92 5.06 -19.66
CA SER A 1070 16.33 5.41 -21.03
C SER A 1070 16.60 6.91 -21.18
N ARG A 1071 15.85 7.77 -20.48
CA ARG A 1071 16.10 9.23 -20.44
C ARG A 1071 17.44 9.57 -19.77
N ILE A 1072 17.80 8.86 -18.69
CA ILE A 1072 19.11 9.02 -18.06
C ILE A 1072 20.24 8.65 -19.03
N ASP A 1073 20.08 7.54 -19.77
CA ASP A 1073 21.06 7.11 -20.77
C ASP A 1073 21.22 8.15 -21.90
N MET A 1074 20.11 8.74 -22.37
CA MET A 1074 20.14 9.80 -23.38
C MET A 1074 20.84 11.07 -22.87
N LEU A 1075 20.56 11.51 -21.64
CA LEU A 1075 21.24 12.66 -21.02
C LEU A 1075 22.75 12.41 -20.86
N MET A 1076 23.13 11.19 -20.50
CA MET A 1076 24.54 10.80 -20.42
C MET A 1076 25.27 10.86 -21.76
N LEU A 1077 24.56 10.59 -22.87
CA LEU A 1077 25.08 10.68 -24.24
C LEU A 1077 25.14 12.11 -24.77
N GLU A 1078 24.12 12.92 -24.48
CA GLU A 1078 23.97 14.28 -25.03
C GLU A 1078 24.77 15.35 -24.27
N SER A 1079 24.80 15.29 -22.92
CA SER A 1079 25.45 16.31 -22.08
C SER A 1079 26.21 15.70 -20.88
N PRO A 1080 27.31 14.96 -21.11
CA PRO A 1080 28.06 14.28 -20.04
C PRO A 1080 28.70 15.21 -18.99
N ASP A 1081 28.85 16.50 -19.30
CA ASP A 1081 29.42 17.50 -18.39
C ASP A 1081 28.41 18.05 -17.37
N GLU A 1082 27.10 17.85 -17.58
CA GLU A 1082 26.01 18.37 -16.71
C GLU A 1082 25.73 17.44 -15.52
N LYS A 1083 26.76 17.18 -14.71
CA LYS A 1083 26.71 16.26 -13.56
C LYS A 1083 25.58 16.56 -12.56
N ASP A 1084 25.21 17.83 -12.38
CA ASP A 1084 24.15 18.25 -11.46
C ASP A 1084 22.74 17.90 -11.97
N GLN A 1085 22.54 17.87 -13.29
CA GLN A 1085 21.28 17.43 -13.88
C GLN A 1085 21.17 15.91 -13.75
N ILE A 1086 22.21 15.19 -14.14
CA ILE A 1086 22.27 13.72 -14.01
C ILE A 1086 22.03 13.28 -12.55
N ALA A 1087 22.63 13.97 -11.58
CA ALA A 1087 22.39 13.71 -10.16
C ALA A 1087 20.92 13.87 -9.76
N PHE A 1088 20.22 14.89 -10.29
CA PHE A 1088 18.80 15.11 -10.00
C PHE A 1088 17.89 14.04 -10.63
N TYR A 1089 18.19 13.56 -11.85
CA TYR A 1089 17.48 12.42 -12.43
C TYR A 1089 17.73 11.14 -11.62
N CYS A 1090 18.97 10.88 -11.18
CA CYS A 1090 19.27 9.76 -10.28
C CYS A 1090 18.50 9.86 -8.96
N ASP A 1091 18.41 11.04 -8.35
CA ASP A 1091 17.64 11.27 -7.12
C ASP A 1091 16.15 11.00 -7.34
N THR A 1092 15.58 11.45 -8.46
CA THR A 1092 14.19 11.22 -8.83
C THR A 1092 13.91 9.72 -9.05
N LEU A 1093 14.81 9.02 -9.75
CA LEU A 1093 14.72 7.56 -9.92
C LEU A 1093 14.79 6.85 -8.56
N PHE A 1094 15.71 7.26 -7.67
CA PHE A 1094 15.89 6.61 -6.37
C PHE A 1094 14.66 6.77 -5.49
N ILE A 1095 14.10 7.99 -5.39
CA ILE A 1095 12.83 8.22 -4.68
C ILE A 1095 11.73 7.35 -5.29
N SER A 1096 11.70 7.25 -6.62
CA SER A 1096 10.63 6.51 -7.28
C SER A 1096 10.67 5.02 -6.96
N VAL A 1097 11.84 4.40 -7.06
CA VAL A 1097 12.06 2.99 -6.70
C VAL A 1097 11.80 2.75 -5.20
N ILE A 1098 12.25 3.66 -4.33
CA ILE A 1098 12.02 3.56 -2.88
C ILE A 1098 10.52 3.62 -2.55
N CYS A 1099 9.78 4.57 -3.10
CA CYS A 1099 8.34 4.74 -2.82
C CYS A 1099 7.50 3.59 -3.39
N LEU A 1100 7.82 3.10 -4.59
CA LEU A 1100 7.11 1.95 -5.18
C LEU A 1100 7.38 0.63 -4.40
N SER A 1101 8.58 0.50 -3.82
CA SER A 1101 8.95 -0.65 -2.99
C SER A 1101 8.30 -0.64 -1.60
N GLY A 1102 7.96 0.54 -1.08
CA GLY A 1102 7.47 0.73 0.29
C GLY A 1102 8.54 0.92 1.36
N MET A 1103 9.82 0.98 0.99
CA MET A 1103 10.93 1.17 1.93
C MET A 1103 10.93 2.56 2.60
N ASP A 1104 10.24 3.55 2.01
CA ASP A 1104 9.99 4.87 2.61
C ASP A 1104 9.17 4.78 3.91
N CYS A 1105 8.32 3.77 4.07
CA CYS A 1105 7.54 3.54 5.29
C CYS A 1105 8.39 3.16 6.51
N LEU A 1106 9.66 2.76 6.31
CA LEU A 1106 10.57 2.43 7.41
C LEU A 1106 11.21 3.67 8.04
N LEU A 1107 11.17 4.82 7.37
CA LEU A 1107 11.82 6.04 7.82
C LEU A 1107 11.02 6.72 8.94
N PRO A 1108 11.68 7.25 9.99
CA PRO A 1108 11.02 8.00 11.05
C PRO A 1108 10.22 9.19 10.53
N ARG A 1109 10.81 9.98 9.62
CA ARG A 1109 10.20 11.17 9.01
C ARG A 1109 10.25 11.07 7.49
N LYS A 1110 9.11 11.28 6.83
CA LYS A 1110 8.99 11.23 5.34
C LYS A 1110 9.89 12.24 4.64
N GLU A 1111 10.11 13.40 5.26
CA GLU A 1111 10.95 14.49 4.73
C GLU A 1111 12.43 14.11 4.59
N LEU A 1112 12.91 13.07 5.28
CA LEU A 1112 14.31 12.64 5.18
C LEU A 1112 14.64 12.14 3.77
N LEU A 1113 13.66 11.57 3.05
CA LEU A 1113 13.86 11.05 1.70
C LEU A 1113 14.06 12.18 0.67
N SER A 1114 13.33 13.29 0.82
CA SER A 1114 13.49 14.47 -0.03
C SER A 1114 14.73 15.28 0.34
N ALA A 1115 15.06 15.37 1.63
CA ALA A 1115 16.15 16.22 2.14
C ALA A 1115 17.55 15.57 2.07
N SER A 1116 17.68 14.26 2.27
CA SER A 1116 18.99 13.58 2.40
C SER A 1116 19.32 12.69 1.19
N GLN A 1117 20.34 13.06 0.44
CA GLN A 1117 20.88 12.26 -0.68
C GLN A 1117 21.44 10.90 -0.19
N ASP A 1118 22.17 10.91 0.92
CA ASP A 1118 22.76 9.72 1.53
C ASP A 1118 21.69 8.70 1.97
N CYS A 1119 20.52 9.17 2.43
CA CYS A 1119 19.37 8.29 2.70
C CYS A 1119 18.87 7.59 1.42
N ARG A 1120 18.78 8.31 0.30
CA ARG A 1120 18.36 7.75 -1.00
C ARG A 1120 19.32 6.66 -1.48
N ILE A 1121 20.61 6.93 -1.41
CA ILE A 1121 21.69 6.02 -1.86
C ILE A 1121 21.68 4.73 -1.04
N ARG A 1122 21.48 4.81 0.28
CA ARG A 1122 21.43 3.63 1.14
C ARG A 1122 20.21 2.74 0.90
N LEU A 1123 19.03 3.32 0.69
CA LEU A 1123 17.78 2.58 0.57
C LEU A 1123 17.55 1.99 -0.84
N PHE A 1124 18.07 2.64 -1.88
CA PHE A 1124 17.84 2.27 -3.27
C PHE A 1124 18.14 0.79 -3.59
N PRO A 1125 19.30 0.20 -3.21
CA PRO A 1125 19.61 -1.19 -3.54
C PRO A 1125 18.55 -2.18 -3.03
N GLN A 1126 18.11 -1.98 -1.78
CA GLN A 1126 17.12 -2.85 -1.15
C GLN A 1126 15.72 -2.64 -1.73
N ALA A 1127 15.36 -1.38 -2.01
CA ALA A 1127 14.09 -1.03 -2.64
C ALA A 1127 13.95 -1.71 -4.02
N LEU A 1128 15.01 -1.68 -4.82
CA LEU A 1128 15.02 -2.33 -6.13
C LEU A 1128 14.89 -3.86 -6.01
N PHE A 1129 15.61 -4.47 -5.05
CA PHE A 1129 15.49 -5.90 -4.78
C PHE A 1129 14.06 -6.32 -4.39
N VAL A 1130 13.39 -5.55 -3.53
CA VAL A 1130 11.99 -5.80 -3.14
C VAL A 1130 11.05 -5.69 -4.34
N LEU A 1131 11.26 -4.71 -5.23
CA LEU A 1131 10.45 -4.54 -6.43
C LEU A 1131 10.62 -5.67 -7.44
N VAL A 1132 11.87 -6.05 -7.75
CA VAL A 1132 12.17 -7.12 -8.72
C VAL A 1132 11.57 -8.46 -8.31
N ASN A 1133 11.48 -8.73 -7.00
CA ASN A 1133 10.83 -9.93 -6.49
C ASN A 1133 9.30 -9.98 -6.74
N LYS A 1134 8.64 -8.83 -6.98
CA LYS A 1134 7.22 -8.80 -7.38
C LYS A 1134 7.07 -9.40 -8.78
N GLN A 1135 6.02 -10.19 -8.99
CA GLN A 1135 5.83 -10.93 -10.24
C GLN A 1135 5.83 -10.06 -11.51
N ILE A 1136 5.34 -8.82 -11.41
CA ILE A 1136 5.19 -7.90 -12.55
C ILE A 1136 6.54 -7.35 -13.03
N TRP A 1137 7.54 -7.28 -12.15
CA TRP A 1137 8.88 -6.78 -12.47
C TRP A 1137 9.81 -7.86 -13.03
N LYS A 1138 9.41 -9.14 -12.95
CA LYS A 1138 10.25 -10.26 -13.41
C LYS A 1138 10.56 -10.22 -14.90
N SER A 1139 9.68 -9.67 -15.73
CA SER A 1139 9.92 -9.59 -17.19
C SER A 1139 11.02 -8.59 -17.57
N ILE A 1140 11.29 -7.60 -16.73
CA ILE A 1140 12.29 -6.55 -16.99
C ILE A 1140 13.57 -6.72 -16.16
N THR A 1141 13.68 -7.77 -15.37
CA THR A 1141 14.82 -8.00 -14.46
C THR A 1141 16.15 -8.01 -15.21
N ARG A 1142 16.24 -8.73 -16.33
CA ARG A 1142 17.41 -8.72 -17.20
C ARG A 1142 17.79 -7.32 -17.72
N LEU A 1143 16.81 -6.50 -18.10
CA LEU A 1143 17.05 -5.13 -18.57
C LEU A 1143 17.65 -4.29 -17.45
N ILE A 1144 17.04 -4.34 -16.26
CA ILE A 1144 17.53 -3.65 -15.05
C ILE A 1144 18.97 -4.05 -14.74
N MET A 1145 19.27 -5.35 -14.72
CA MET A 1145 20.63 -5.84 -14.41
C MET A 1145 21.68 -5.35 -15.41
N ASN A 1146 21.37 -5.36 -16.70
CA ASN A 1146 22.27 -4.86 -17.74
C ASN A 1146 22.48 -3.35 -17.62
N TRP A 1147 21.42 -2.60 -17.31
CA TRP A 1147 21.51 -1.17 -17.07
C TRP A 1147 22.33 -0.84 -15.82
N LEU A 1148 22.11 -1.53 -14.69
CA LEU A 1148 22.93 -1.36 -13.48
C LEU A 1148 24.41 -1.65 -13.74
N ASN A 1149 24.70 -2.66 -14.55
CA ASN A 1149 26.06 -2.99 -14.97
C ASN A 1149 26.70 -1.87 -15.80
N HIS A 1150 25.93 -1.23 -16.69
CA HIS A 1150 26.37 -0.05 -17.44
C HIS A 1150 26.62 1.14 -16.50
N MET A 1151 25.67 1.45 -15.62
CA MET A 1151 25.68 2.63 -14.74
C MET A 1151 26.81 2.64 -13.72
N ARG A 1152 27.29 1.46 -13.27
CA ARG A 1152 28.47 1.41 -12.39
C ARG A 1152 29.79 1.69 -13.11
N THR A 1153 29.81 1.64 -14.45
CA THR A 1153 31.00 1.90 -15.29
C THR A 1153 30.96 3.24 -16.03
N SER A 1154 29.80 3.90 -16.08
CA SER A 1154 29.59 5.13 -16.83
C SER A 1154 30.06 6.39 -16.08
N SER A 1155 29.95 7.55 -16.74
CA SER A 1155 30.37 8.87 -16.23
C SER A 1155 29.44 9.48 -15.17
N VAL A 1156 28.51 8.70 -14.60
CA VAL A 1156 27.64 9.10 -13.49
C VAL A 1156 28.47 9.62 -12.30
N PRO A 1157 27.99 10.60 -11.51
CA PRO A 1157 28.70 11.05 -10.33
C PRO A 1157 29.09 9.91 -9.39
N ASP A 1158 30.33 9.93 -8.90
CA ASP A 1158 30.97 8.81 -8.18
C ASP A 1158 30.17 8.34 -6.95
N VAL A 1159 29.39 9.24 -6.35
CA VAL A 1159 28.55 9.02 -5.18
C VAL A 1159 27.43 7.97 -5.44
N TYR A 1160 26.94 7.84 -6.67
CA TYR A 1160 25.86 6.89 -7.02
C TYR A 1160 26.36 5.51 -7.47
N ARG A 1161 27.60 5.40 -7.95
CA ARG A 1161 28.16 4.13 -8.46
C ARG A 1161 28.12 2.99 -7.43
N PRO A 1162 28.44 3.20 -6.13
CA PRO A 1162 28.34 2.15 -5.12
C PRO A 1162 26.90 1.64 -4.91
N ALA A 1163 25.89 2.51 -5.05
CA ALA A 1163 24.49 2.10 -4.94
C ALA A 1163 24.07 1.23 -6.11
N PHE A 1164 24.42 1.59 -7.35
CA PHE A 1164 24.16 0.76 -8.53
C PHE A 1164 24.86 -0.60 -8.45
N GLN A 1165 26.12 -0.61 -7.99
CA GLN A 1165 26.87 -1.85 -7.78
C GLN A 1165 26.22 -2.73 -6.70
N SER A 1166 25.86 -2.15 -5.56
CA SER A 1166 25.19 -2.89 -4.46
C SER A 1166 23.84 -3.46 -4.91
N ALA A 1167 23.08 -2.70 -5.70
CA ALA A 1167 21.80 -3.14 -6.26
C ALA A 1167 22.00 -4.34 -7.20
N LEU A 1168 23.02 -4.30 -8.07
CA LEU A 1168 23.35 -5.43 -8.95
C LEU A 1168 23.76 -6.67 -8.16
N ILE A 1169 24.56 -6.50 -7.10
CA ILE A 1169 24.99 -7.61 -6.23
C ILE A 1169 23.80 -8.26 -5.52
N LEU A 1170 22.81 -7.48 -5.05
CA LEU A 1170 21.59 -8.04 -4.43
C LEU A 1170 20.77 -8.89 -5.41
N LEU A 1171 20.81 -8.57 -6.71
CA LEU A 1171 20.11 -9.30 -7.78
C LEU A 1171 20.84 -10.57 -8.25
N ARG A 1172 22.01 -10.91 -7.70
CA ARG A 1172 22.79 -12.12 -8.09
C ARG A 1172 22.03 -13.44 -7.93
N HIS A 1173 20.98 -13.46 -7.11
CA HIS A 1173 20.16 -14.63 -6.84
C HIS A 1173 19.08 -14.88 -7.91
N GLU A 1174 18.88 -13.94 -8.83
CA GLU A 1174 17.88 -14.04 -9.89
C GLU A 1174 18.26 -15.05 -10.97
N LYS A 1175 17.26 -15.64 -11.64
CA LYS A 1175 17.50 -16.64 -12.70
C LYS A 1175 18.26 -16.06 -13.89
N ASP A 1176 17.99 -14.80 -14.23
CA ASP A 1176 18.63 -14.11 -15.37
C ASP A 1176 20.13 -13.91 -15.15
N TYR A 1177 20.57 -13.80 -13.88
CA TYR A 1177 21.99 -13.73 -13.54
C TYR A 1177 22.76 -14.94 -14.06
N MET A 1178 22.19 -16.14 -13.96
CA MET A 1178 22.84 -17.39 -14.37
C MET A 1178 23.20 -17.42 -15.86
N LEU A 1179 22.48 -16.65 -16.70
CA LEU A 1179 22.71 -16.60 -18.14
C LEU A 1179 23.84 -15.65 -18.53
N GLN A 1180 24.11 -14.60 -17.74
CA GLN A 1180 25.04 -13.52 -18.09
C GLN A 1180 26.07 -13.22 -16.99
N TRP A 1181 26.22 -14.04 -15.95
CA TRP A 1181 27.11 -13.79 -14.81
C TRP A 1181 28.57 -13.42 -15.20
N THR A 1182 29.07 -13.97 -16.30
CA THR A 1182 30.43 -13.65 -16.80
C THR A 1182 30.56 -12.19 -17.25
N SER A 1183 29.51 -11.53 -17.77
CA SER A 1183 29.57 -10.11 -18.14
C SER A 1183 29.59 -9.22 -16.90
N TYR A 1184 28.83 -9.60 -15.87
CA TYR A 1184 28.78 -8.87 -14.61
C TYR A 1184 30.10 -9.02 -13.84
N LEU A 1185 30.74 -10.18 -13.79
CA LEU A 1185 32.01 -10.30 -13.05
C LEU A 1185 33.24 -9.84 -13.85
N SER A 1186 33.11 -9.56 -15.15
CA SER A 1186 34.23 -9.05 -15.97
C SER A 1186 34.63 -7.62 -15.60
N VAL A 1187 33.75 -6.86 -14.95
CA VAL A 1187 34.03 -5.52 -14.44
C VAL A 1187 34.42 -5.63 -12.97
N LYS A 1188 35.58 -5.07 -12.60
CA LYS A 1188 36.09 -5.09 -11.23
C LYS A 1188 35.08 -4.45 -10.26
N THR A 1189 34.81 -5.14 -9.16
CA THR A 1189 33.94 -4.65 -8.09
C THR A 1189 34.68 -3.55 -7.32
N CYS A 1190 34.10 -2.35 -7.23
CA CYS A 1190 34.66 -1.27 -6.41
C CYS A 1190 34.37 -1.57 -4.94
N ILE A 1191 35.41 -1.85 -4.16
CA ILE A 1191 35.29 -2.05 -2.72
C ILE A 1191 35.57 -0.69 -2.08
N PRO A 1192 34.60 -0.07 -1.39
CA PRO A 1192 34.84 1.19 -0.70
C PRO A 1192 35.88 0.93 0.40
N THR A 1193 37.05 1.55 0.24
CA THR A 1193 38.15 1.57 1.22
C THR A 1193 38.03 2.73 2.17
#